data_AF-A0A409WVY0-F1
#
_entry.id   AF-A0A409WVY0-F1
#
_cell.length_a   1.000
_cell.length_b   1.000
_cell.length_c   1.000
_cell.angle_alpha   90.00
_cell.angle_beta   90.00
_cell.angle_gamma   90.00
#
_symmetry.space_group_name_H-M   'P 1'
#
loop_
_entity.id
_entity.type
_entity.pdbx_description
1 polymer ?
#
loop_
_entity_poly.entity_id
_entity_poly.type
_entity_poly.pdbx_seq_one_letter_code
_entity_poly.pdbx_strand_id
1 'polypeptide(L)'
;MSAWTPIYIPLAAYCPLIEGIFLQAFEETQAIHPNLWRRSALAECKASFNLKIEALKASHPEQWEQELTSWITKSVAMDASLLPQSERLMISFDVSVLRKNDPEGAEHAATHYFSSGVQQRMVVNNIDGNGYNLHQHNILVDSTVDDLVEEIPNTLHISTKNPSESTASPPRKRIKEETPTPRYILALPPLTARGAHQWSKFVENNPLQWLQWCRAWCTTLSNAYSDCNNMELSNEQSEQYYREVVLCLRELRAIGQSVYQNSSWKSATIESDLAKALINWSNPLGIVVWKADFAVKLCRFHRIYDSFLYILQTWSGIQVEATKEKLQMPQKLSFEIIPVSNQQKNQYGNRLLEILKNNPDLIPVSSNPSSVFFLLSEANFREAVHSWLGGALAEKKLENAFLVDKDIHLTYSQLCKTLHEKAKKSDGFSSIKNLLIQTIFQRTTSILKLKKSLSTKFTISKIKVERGRFSKSCTNCVGLSRDKKCLQEIFVDVKEAAENVLQCGVSFHPRDKVNINLLAKDRDAHPLYHPTEDLNLKEIKADEDVIQRCGYQLYAIYDVADHDKRQMLDFYVYGAFSEDTLKRFMEHNDRIRKLKMKPLHRGSQFAEYSQGEMFAHGARSPMGGRAGDSYVFYDGMEGKTKEGLESLFDLAEDSMTLMEVTRVLNFDIFKDIKEAAQDCDRLGLQGVTAYHCYNYASPIHRDCDTSTGLCAQFQLAAEEHMREFSFIYMDYGIYFVPRRGSLW
;
A
#
# COMPACT_ATOMS: atom_id res chain seq x y z
N MET A 1 -12.99 -4.31 -9.19
CA MET A 1 -13.88 -5.27 -8.50
C MET A 1 -14.43 -4.56 -7.28
N SER A 2 -15.74 -4.27 -7.22
CA SER A 2 -16.36 -3.69 -6.02
C SER A 2 -16.12 -4.64 -4.83
N ALA A 3 -15.56 -4.15 -3.73
CA ALA A 3 -15.38 -4.93 -2.52
C ALA A 3 -16.75 -5.29 -1.96
N TRP A 4 -17.26 -6.47 -2.32
CA TRP A 4 -18.46 -7.02 -1.69
C TRP A 4 -18.18 -7.17 -0.20
N THR A 5 -18.98 -6.50 0.63
CA THR A 5 -18.92 -6.65 2.07
C THR A 5 -19.36 -8.06 2.42
N PRO A 6 -18.52 -8.89 3.04
CA PRO A 6 -18.94 -10.21 3.48
C PRO A 6 -20.16 -10.11 4.40
N ILE A 7 -21.02 -11.11 4.33
CA ILE A 7 -22.20 -11.20 5.17
C ILE A 7 -22.11 -12.47 5.98
N TYR A 8 -22.38 -12.38 7.28
CA TYR A 8 -22.53 -13.57 8.08
C TYR A 8 -23.84 -14.27 7.72
N ILE A 9 -23.71 -15.52 7.28
CA ILE A 9 -24.83 -16.43 7.07
C ILE A 9 -24.69 -17.54 8.12
N PRO A 10 -25.74 -17.86 8.91
CA PRO A 10 -25.68 -18.97 9.85
C PRO A 10 -25.36 -20.29 9.14
N LEU A 11 -24.30 -20.99 9.57
CA LEU A 11 -23.90 -22.28 9.00
C LEU A 11 -25.05 -23.29 9.00
N ALA A 12 -25.86 -23.32 10.06
CA ALA A 12 -27.02 -24.18 10.20
C ALA A 12 -28.05 -24.04 9.06
N ALA A 13 -28.14 -22.85 8.44
CA ALA A 13 -29.09 -22.60 7.35
C ALA A 13 -28.65 -23.21 6.01
N TYR A 14 -27.38 -23.63 5.90
CA TYR A 14 -26.78 -24.12 4.67
C TYR A 14 -26.18 -25.52 4.79
N CYS A 15 -25.54 -25.81 5.92
CA CYS A 15 -24.89 -27.08 6.19
C CYS A 15 -25.19 -27.57 7.62
N PRO A 16 -26.45 -27.99 7.90
CA PRO A 16 -26.89 -28.38 9.24
C PRO A 16 -26.12 -29.60 9.78
N LEU A 17 -25.60 -30.46 8.90
CA LEU A 17 -24.80 -31.63 9.28
C LEU A 17 -23.47 -31.22 9.95
N ILE A 18 -22.76 -30.26 9.35
CA ILE A 18 -21.47 -29.78 9.88
C ILE A 18 -21.68 -29.00 11.19
N GLU A 19 -22.72 -28.18 11.25
CA GLU A 19 -23.10 -27.49 12.49
C GLU A 19 -23.45 -28.48 13.60
N GLY A 20 -24.21 -29.55 13.28
CA GLY A 20 -24.55 -30.60 14.24
C GLY A 20 -23.31 -31.32 14.77
N ILE A 21 -22.35 -31.64 13.90
CA ILE A 21 -21.07 -32.25 14.30
C ILE A 21 -20.26 -31.31 15.21
N PHE A 22 -20.23 -30.02 14.90
CA PHE A 22 -19.60 -29.03 15.77
C PHE A 22 -20.26 -28.97 17.14
N LEU A 23 -21.60 -28.89 17.20
CA LEU A 23 -22.35 -28.85 18.46
C LEU A 23 -22.07 -30.09 19.31
N GLN A 24 -22.07 -31.27 18.71
CA GLN A 24 -21.76 -32.51 19.40
C GLN A 24 -20.32 -32.52 19.94
N ALA A 25 -19.33 -32.14 19.12
CA ALA A 25 -17.93 -32.07 19.53
C ALA A 25 -17.71 -31.05 20.66
N PHE A 26 -18.42 -29.91 20.60
CA PHE A 26 -18.37 -28.87 21.61
C PHE A 26 -18.96 -29.35 22.94
N GLU A 27 -20.14 -29.98 22.93
CA GLU A 27 -20.81 -30.50 24.12
C GLU A 27 -19.99 -31.61 24.80
N GLU A 28 -19.46 -32.56 24.04
CA GLU A 28 -18.57 -33.62 24.55
C GLU A 28 -17.33 -33.02 25.22
N THR A 29 -16.73 -32.01 24.59
CA THR A 29 -15.54 -31.36 25.15
C THR A 29 -15.89 -30.49 26.35
N GLN A 30 -17.05 -29.84 26.38
CA GLN A 30 -17.53 -29.07 27.52
C GLN A 30 -17.75 -29.93 28.76
N ALA A 31 -18.24 -31.15 28.56
CA ALA A 31 -18.46 -32.12 29.65
C ALA A 31 -17.13 -32.51 30.34
N ILE A 32 -16.03 -32.53 29.59
CA ILE A 32 -14.68 -32.82 30.11
C ILE A 32 -14.02 -31.55 30.64
N HIS A 33 -14.18 -30.43 29.93
CA HIS A 33 -13.58 -29.14 30.23
C HIS A 33 -14.65 -28.07 30.42
N PRO A 34 -15.09 -27.80 31.66
CA PRO A 34 -16.10 -26.78 31.93
C PRO A 34 -15.72 -25.38 31.45
N ASN A 35 -14.41 -25.12 31.29
CA ASN A 35 -13.89 -23.89 30.69
C ASN A 35 -13.23 -24.20 29.32
N LEU A 36 -14.08 -24.30 28.31
CA LEU A 36 -13.72 -24.59 26.92
C LEU A 36 -12.78 -23.57 26.27
N TRP A 37 -12.66 -22.36 26.84
CA TRP A 37 -11.86 -21.28 26.26
C TRP A 37 -10.36 -21.40 26.56
N ARG A 38 -9.95 -22.43 27.30
CA ARG A 38 -8.54 -22.82 27.39
C ARG A 38 -8.08 -23.39 26.05
N ARG A 39 -6.88 -23.00 25.60
CA ARG A 39 -6.30 -23.47 24.33
C ARG A 39 -6.31 -24.99 24.18
N SER A 40 -6.06 -25.73 25.26
CA SER A 40 -6.09 -27.20 25.26
C SER A 40 -7.48 -27.76 24.97
N ALA A 41 -8.53 -27.17 25.54
CA ALA A 41 -9.91 -27.60 25.35
C ALA A 41 -10.40 -27.29 23.92
N LEU A 42 -10.04 -26.13 23.35
CA LEU A 42 -10.33 -25.84 21.94
C LEU A 42 -9.61 -26.80 20.97
N ALA A 43 -8.36 -27.20 21.28
CA ALA A 43 -7.63 -28.17 20.48
C ALA A 43 -8.29 -29.56 20.52
N GLU A 44 -8.75 -30.00 21.70
CA GLU A 44 -9.52 -31.25 21.86
C GLU A 44 -10.87 -31.20 21.15
N CYS A 45 -11.59 -30.08 21.25
CA CYS A 45 -12.84 -29.85 20.52
C CYS A 45 -12.63 -29.93 19.00
N LYS A 46 -11.55 -29.34 18.49
CA LYS A 46 -11.18 -29.40 17.07
C LYS A 46 -10.82 -30.82 16.63
N ALA A 47 -10.11 -31.57 17.47
CA ALA A 47 -9.79 -32.97 17.20
C ALA A 47 -11.06 -33.84 17.14
N SER A 48 -11.98 -33.67 18.09
CA SER A 48 -13.28 -34.38 18.10
C SER A 48 -14.13 -34.01 16.88
N PHE A 49 -14.17 -32.73 16.51
CA PHE A 49 -14.83 -32.24 15.29
C PHE A 49 -14.28 -32.93 14.04
N ASN A 50 -12.96 -32.91 13.84
CA ASN A 50 -12.33 -33.54 12.68
C ASN A 50 -12.60 -35.05 12.59
N LEU A 51 -12.56 -35.77 13.72
CA LEU A 51 -12.84 -37.21 13.75
C LEU A 51 -14.27 -37.53 13.30
N LYS A 52 -15.24 -36.72 13.71
CA LYS A 52 -16.64 -36.85 13.29
C LYS A 52 -16.86 -36.47 11.83
N ILE A 53 -16.10 -35.49 11.32
CA ILE A 53 -16.09 -35.16 9.88
C ILE A 53 -15.61 -36.34 9.04
N GLU A 54 -14.58 -37.08 9.48
CA GLU A 54 -14.13 -38.29 8.77
C GLU A 54 -15.21 -39.38 8.74
N ALA A 55 -15.99 -39.53 9.81
CA ALA A 55 -17.15 -40.42 9.81
C ALA A 55 -18.28 -39.93 8.88
N LEU A 56 -18.48 -38.61 8.78
CA LEU A 56 -19.43 -38.01 7.82
C LEU A 56 -18.99 -38.27 6.38
N LYS A 57 -17.70 -38.11 6.06
CA LYS A 57 -17.14 -38.41 4.73
C LYS A 57 -17.46 -39.83 4.27
N ALA A 58 -17.38 -40.80 5.18
CA ALA A 58 -17.69 -42.19 4.87
C ALA A 58 -19.17 -42.43 4.56
N SER A 59 -20.08 -41.61 5.10
CA SER A 59 -21.54 -41.79 4.95
C SER A 59 -22.16 -40.88 3.89
N HIS A 60 -21.56 -39.72 3.61
CA HIS A 60 -22.08 -38.70 2.70
C HIS A 60 -20.93 -38.05 1.92
N PRO A 61 -20.30 -38.74 0.95
CA PRO A 61 -18.99 -38.35 0.42
C PRO A 61 -18.91 -36.99 -0.29
N GLU A 62 -20.02 -36.41 -0.78
CA GLU A 62 -19.98 -35.19 -1.60
C GLU A 62 -20.95 -34.08 -1.17
N GLN A 63 -22.05 -34.41 -0.49
CA GLN A 63 -23.13 -33.45 -0.22
C GLN A 63 -22.71 -32.32 0.75
N TRP A 64 -22.09 -32.67 1.88
CA TRP A 64 -21.71 -31.67 2.89
C TRP A 64 -20.62 -30.72 2.39
N GLU A 65 -19.75 -31.18 1.48
CA GLU A 65 -18.65 -30.37 0.95
C GLU A 65 -19.17 -29.32 -0.02
N GLN A 66 -20.14 -29.67 -0.87
CA GLN A 66 -20.80 -28.71 -1.76
C GLN A 66 -21.60 -27.68 -0.95
N GLU A 67 -22.33 -28.11 0.07
CA GLU A 67 -23.07 -27.23 0.98
C GLU A 67 -22.13 -26.26 1.73
N LEU A 68 -21.01 -26.77 2.25
CA LEU A 68 -20.00 -25.97 2.94
C LEU A 68 -19.34 -24.96 2.00
N THR A 69 -18.98 -25.39 0.79
CA THR A 69 -18.40 -24.50 -0.24
C THR A 69 -19.39 -23.41 -0.62
N SER A 70 -20.65 -23.76 -0.86
CA SER A 70 -21.72 -22.81 -1.16
C SER A 70 -21.94 -21.80 -0.03
N TRP A 71 -21.90 -22.25 1.23
CA TRP A 71 -22.01 -21.38 2.39
C TRP A 71 -20.87 -20.35 2.47
N ILE A 72 -19.62 -20.78 2.30
CA ILE A 72 -18.47 -19.86 2.31
C ILE A 72 -18.58 -18.90 1.12
N THR A 73 -18.84 -19.42 -0.09
CA THR A 73 -18.98 -18.60 -1.30
C THR A 73 -20.00 -17.49 -1.14
N LYS A 74 -21.16 -17.80 -0.55
CA LYS A 74 -22.21 -16.81 -0.29
C LYS A 74 -21.85 -15.84 0.84
N SER A 75 -21.09 -16.29 1.83
CA SER A 75 -20.68 -15.45 2.97
C SER A 75 -19.60 -14.44 2.57
N VAL A 76 -18.68 -14.80 1.66
CA VAL A 76 -17.58 -13.92 1.21
C VAL A 76 -17.76 -13.34 -0.20
N ALA A 77 -18.81 -13.74 -0.92
CA ALA A 77 -19.06 -13.38 -2.32
C ALA A 77 -17.88 -13.71 -3.28
N MET A 78 -17.16 -14.80 -3.01
CA MET A 78 -16.02 -15.27 -3.82
C MET A 78 -16.08 -16.79 -3.98
N ASP A 79 -15.54 -17.34 -5.07
CA ASP A 79 -15.56 -18.79 -5.29
C ASP A 79 -14.68 -19.55 -4.28
N ALA A 80 -15.30 -20.13 -3.26
CA ALA A 80 -14.64 -20.89 -2.20
C ALA A 80 -14.16 -22.28 -2.67
N SER A 81 -14.43 -22.68 -3.92
CA SER A 81 -13.87 -23.89 -4.52
C SER A 81 -12.33 -23.83 -4.56
N LEU A 82 -11.77 -22.62 -4.64
CA LEU A 82 -10.34 -22.33 -4.63
C LEU A 82 -9.63 -22.63 -3.30
N LEU A 83 -10.37 -22.73 -2.21
CA LEU A 83 -9.81 -23.08 -0.90
C LEU A 83 -9.61 -24.61 -0.77
N PRO A 84 -8.55 -25.10 -0.12
CA PRO A 84 -8.46 -26.50 0.24
C PRO A 84 -9.62 -26.94 1.15
N GLN A 85 -10.08 -28.19 1.03
CA GLN A 85 -11.16 -28.75 1.87
C GLN A 85 -10.88 -28.58 3.37
N SER A 86 -9.63 -28.78 3.79
CA SER A 86 -9.19 -28.59 5.19
C SER A 86 -9.35 -27.15 5.67
N GLU A 87 -9.18 -26.17 4.79
CA GLU A 87 -9.34 -24.75 5.10
C GLU A 87 -10.82 -24.39 5.19
N ARG A 88 -11.67 -24.89 4.29
CA ARG A 88 -13.12 -24.72 4.37
C ARG A 88 -13.69 -25.26 5.69
N LEU A 89 -13.22 -26.44 6.12
CA LEU A 89 -13.59 -27.03 7.42
C LEU A 89 -13.13 -26.17 8.60
N MET A 90 -11.91 -25.64 8.54
CA MET A 90 -11.39 -24.76 9.60
C MET A 90 -12.18 -23.45 9.70
N ILE A 91 -12.58 -22.87 8.57
CA ILE A 91 -13.46 -21.70 8.54
C ILE A 91 -14.79 -21.99 9.23
N SER A 92 -15.43 -23.13 8.94
CA SER A 92 -16.68 -23.51 9.62
C SER A 92 -16.49 -23.68 11.13
N PHE A 93 -15.40 -24.32 11.56
CA PHE A 93 -15.09 -24.50 12.97
C PHE A 93 -14.89 -23.15 13.67
N ASP A 94 -14.04 -22.28 13.12
CA ASP A 94 -13.72 -20.97 13.73
C ASP A 94 -14.97 -20.09 13.85
N VAL A 95 -15.81 -20.05 12.82
CA VAL A 95 -17.07 -19.28 12.84
C VAL A 95 -18.05 -19.84 13.88
N SER A 96 -18.21 -21.17 13.96
CA SER A 96 -19.09 -21.77 14.97
C SER A 96 -18.57 -21.57 16.40
N VAL A 97 -17.24 -21.54 16.60
CA VAL A 97 -16.60 -21.15 17.88
C VAL A 97 -16.87 -19.69 18.23
N LEU A 98 -16.74 -18.76 17.27
CA LEU A 98 -17.05 -17.34 17.48
C LEU A 98 -18.51 -17.17 17.91
N ARG A 99 -19.44 -17.87 17.26
CA ARG A 99 -20.87 -17.82 17.61
C ARG A 99 -21.16 -18.33 19.01
N LYS A 100 -20.47 -19.39 19.45
CA LYS A 100 -20.66 -19.94 20.81
C LYS A 100 -20.05 -19.05 21.89
N ASN A 101 -18.97 -18.34 21.58
CA ASN A 101 -18.32 -17.42 22.51
C ASN A 101 -19.17 -16.18 22.81
N ASP A 102 -19.71 -15.58 21.75
CA ASP A 102 -20.41 -14.30 21.83
C ASP A 102 -21.65 -14.35 20.94
N PRO A 103 -22.76 -14.94 21.41
CA PRO A 103 -23.97 -15.06 20.61
C PRO A 103 -24.55 -13.72 20.15
N GLU A 104 -24.37 -12.67 20.96
CA GLU A 104 -24.90 -11.31 20.68
C GLU A 104 -24.01 -10.54 19.70
N GLY A 105 -22.69 -10.75 19.72
CA GLY A 105 -21.73 -10.16 18.78
C GLY A 105 -21.29 -11.07 17.61
N ALA A 106 -21.80 -12.30 17.55
CA ALA A 106 -21.39 -13.35 16.61
C ALA A 106 -21.43 -12.89 15.15
N GLU A 107 -22.48 -12.17 14.76
CA GLU A 107 -22.66 -11.67 13.41
C GLU A 107 -21.54 -10.71 13.02
N HIS A 108 -21.19 -9.77 13.91
CA HIS A 108 -20.13 -8.82 13.67
C HIS A 108 -18.75 -9.49 13.65
N ALA A 109 -18.47 -10.36 14.63
CA ALA A 109 -17.19 -11.07 14.72
C ALA A 109 -16.96 -12.04 13.54
N ALA A 110 -18.00 -12.76 13.12
CA ALA A 110 -17.92 -13.66 11.97
C ALA A 110 -17.81 -12.89 10.65
N THR A 111 -18.55 -11.79 10.50
CA THR A 111 -18.43 -10.89 9.33
C THR A 111 -17.01 -10.31 9.24
N HIS A 112 -16.45 -9.88 10.37
CA HIS A 112 -15.06 -9.44 10.45
C HIS A 112 -14.10 -10.57 10.06
N TYR A 113 -14.26 -11.79 10.61
CA TYR A 113 -13.42 -12.94 10.27
C TYR A 113 -13.48 -13.30 8.77
N PHE A 114 -14.68 -13.22 8.16
CA PHE A 114 -14.84 -13.41 6.72
C PHE A 114 -14.11 -12.35 5.90
N SER A 115 -14.23 -11.07 6.27
CA SER A 115 -13.58 -9.95 5.54
C SER A 115 -12.07 -9.91 5.73
N SER A 116 -11.59 -9.92 6.96
CA SER A 116 -10.16 -9.74 7.26
C SER A 116 -9.38 -11.05 7.16
N GLY A 117 -10.03 -12.19 7.30
CA GLY A 117 -9.37 -13.51 7.32
C GLY A 117 -9.56 -14.27 6.02
N VAL A 118 -10.80 -14.64 5.72
CA VAL A 118 -11.11 -15.57 4.62
C VAL A 118 -10.94 -14.91 3.25
N GLN A 119 -11.53 -13.74 3.05
CA GLN A 119 -11.48 -13.01 1.79
C GLN A 119 -10.05 -12.64 1.41
N GLN A 120 -9.25 -12.14 2.37
CA GLN A 120 -7.83 -11.87 2.14
C GLN A 120 -7.04 -13.11 1.70
N ARG A 121 -7.23 -14.26 2.37
CA ARG A 121 -6.57 -15.53 1.98
C ARG A 121 -7.00 -15.99 0.59
N MET A 122 -8.29 -15.86 0.26
CA MET A 122 -8.80 -16.19 -1.08
C MET A 122 -8.24 -15.26 -2.15
N VAL A 123 -8.13 -13.96 -1.88
CA VAL A 123 -7.47 -13.00 -2.77
C VAL A 123 -6.02 -13.42 -3.00
N VAL A 124 -5.27 -13.74 -1.95
CA VAL A 124 -3.87 -14.20 -2.03
C VAL A 124 -3.73 -15.48 -2.86
N ASN A 125 -4.59 -16.48 -2.63
CA ASN A 125 -4.57 -17.75 -3.37
C ASN A 125 -4.98 -17.59 -4.85
N ASN A 126 -5.69 -16.52 -5.20
CA ASN A 126 -6.14 -16.26 -6.57
C ASN A 126 -5.20 -15.30 -7.35
N ILE A 127 -4.07 -14.90 -6.77
CA ILE A 127 -3.08 -14.02 -7.42
C ILE A 127 -2.47 -14.69 -8.66
N ASP A 128 -2.23 -16.01 -8.61
CA ASP A 128 -1.60 -16.75 -9.71
C ASP A 128 -2.50 -16.88 -10.96
N GLY A 129 -3.83 -16.74 -10.80
CA GLY A 129 -4.80 -16.80 -11.90
C GLY A 129 -5.01 -15.48 -12.64
N ASN A 130 -4.63 -14.35 -12.03
CA ASN A 130 -4.72 -13.03 -12.64
C ASN A 130 -3.49 -12.76 -13.51
N GLY A 131 -3.45 -13.41 -14.68
CA GLY A 131 -2.37 -13.29 -15.68
C GLY A 131 -2.09 -11.87 -16.22
N TYR A 132 -2.79 -10.84 -15.73
CA TYR A 132 -2.63 -9.44 -16.11
C TYR A 132 -2.05 -8.52 -15.01
N ASN A 133 -1.79 -9.03 -13.79
CA ASN A 133 -1.29 -8.19 -12.69
C ASN A 133 0.21 -7.85 -12.76
N LEU A 134 0.91 -8.21 -13.84
CA LEU A 134 2.28 -7.77 -14.12
C LEU A 134 2.27 -6.43 -14.86
N HIS A 135 1.67 -5.39 -14.27
CA HIS A 135 1.81 -4.04 -14.80
C HIS A 135 3.21 -3.48 -14.56
N GLN A 136 3.67 -2.70 -15.54
CA GLN A 136 5.02 -2.19 -15.77
C GLN A 136 5.50 -1.17 -14.73
N HIS A 137 4.80 -1.00 -13.61
CA HIS A 137 5.28 -0.21 -12.48
C HIS A 137 6.51 -0.84 -11.83
N ASN A 138 7.00 -2.01 -12.26
CA ASN A 138 8.13 -2.72 -11.68
C ASN A 138 9.51 -2.06 -11.85
N ILE A 139 9.65 -0.88 -12.48
CA ILE A 139 10.95 -0.32 -12.91
C ILE A 139 11.13 1.18 -12.57
N LEU A 140 10.49 1.72 -11.53
CA LEU A 140 10.71 3.14 -11.16
C LEU A 140 11.92 3.37 -10.24
N VAL A 141 12.70 2.35 -9.86
CA VAL A 141 13.98 2.55 -9.15
C VAL A 141 15.06 1.51 -9.53
N ASP A 142 14.94 0.85 -10.70
CA ASP A 142 16.02 -0.03 -11.21
C ASP A 142 16.91 0.68 -12.25
N SER A 143 16.94 2.01 -12.25
CA SER A 143 17.82 2.78 -13.16
C SER A 143 19.31 2.52 -12.91
N THR A 144 19.71 1.96 -11.76
CA THR A 144 21.13 1.64 -11.49
C THR A 144 21.63 0.41 -12.25
N VAL A 145 20.75 -0.41 -12.84
CA VAL A 145 21.15 -1.53 -13.71
C VAL A 145 21.00 -1.17 -15.19
N ASP A 146 19.98 -0.39 -15.56
CA ASP A 146 19.83 0.07 -16.96
C ASP A 146 20.91 1.10 -17.36
N ASP A 147 21.46 1.88 -16.43
CA ASP A 147 22.63 2.75 -16.67
C ASP A 147 23.95 1.96 -16.91
N LEU A 148 23.96 0.64 -16.72
CA LEU A 148 25.13 -0.23 -16.94
C LEU A 148 25.09 -0.99 -18.28
N VAL A 149 24.03 -0.86 -19.07
CA VAL A 149 24.05 -1.26 -20.48
C VAL A 149 24.57 -0.06 -21.27
N GLU A 150 25.90 0.04 -21.38
CA GLU A 150 26.58 1.05 -22.17
C GLU A 150 25.88 1.30 -23.51
N GLU A 151 25.50 2.56 -23.76
CA GLU A 151 25.27 3.06 -25.10
C GLU A 151 26.56 2.84 -25.91
N ILE A 152 26.61 1.77 -26.71
CA ILE A 152 27.61 1.64 -27.75
C ILE A 152 27.41 2.82 -28.70
N PRO A 153 28.36 3.76 -28.83
CA PRO A 153 28.21 4.86 -29.77
C PRO A 153 28.17 4.29 -31.18
N ASN A 154 27.07 4.58 -31.90
CA ASN A 154 26.92 4.31 -33.32
C ASN A 154 27.92 5.16 -34.13
N THR A 155 29.18 4.75 -34.15
CA THR A 155 30.17 5.20 -35.13
C THR A 155 31.18 4.09 -35.37
N LEU A 156 30.88 3.18 -36.30
CA LEU A 156 31.93 2.47 -37.03
C LEU A 156 31.52 2.33 -38.49
N HIS A 157 32.36 2.95 -39.31
CA HIS A 157 32.29 3.06 -40.75
C HIS A 157 32.14 1.72 -41.46
N ILE A 158 31.33 1.77 -42.51
CA ILE A 158 31.27 0.83 -43.62
C ILE A 158 32.69 0.54 -44.15
N SER A 159 33.07 -0.74 -44.17
CA SER A 159 34.04 -1.22 -45.15
C SER A 159 33.64 -2.63 -45.62
N THR A 160 33.18 -2.66 -46.86
CA THR A 160 32.85 -3.82 -47.68
C THR A 160 34.03 -4.78 -47.87
N LYS A 161 33.79 -6.09 -47.74
CA LYS A 161 34.26 -7.15 -48.66
C LYS A 161 33.66 -8.52 -48.30
N ASN A 162 32.90 -9.08 -49.24
CA ASN A 162 32.54 -10.51 -49.36
C ASN A 162 33.62 -11.26 -50.18
N PRO A 163 33.50 -12.58 -50.47
CA PRO A 163 33.24 -13.73 -49.60
C PRO A 163 34.21 -14.90 -49.90
N SER A 164 34.24 -15.96 -49.09
CA SER A 164 34.62 -17.30 -49.60
C SER A 164 34.02 -18.43 -48.77
N GLU A 165 33.46 -19.38 -49.50
CA GLU A 165 32.84 -20.64 -49.12
C GLU A 165 33.73 -21.55 -48.25
N SER A 166 33.10 -22.36 -47.39
CA SER A 166 33.59 -23.69 -47.06
C SER A 166 32.51 -24.49 -46.33
N THR A 167 31.87 -25.37 -47.10
CA THR A 167 31.12 -26.54 -46.63
C THR A 167 32.08 -27.57 -46.03
N ALA A 168 31.91 -27.96 -44.77
CA ALA A 168 32.36 -29.26 -44.26
C ALA A 168 31.72 -29.57 -42.90
N SER A 169 30.86 -30.57 -42.86
CA SER A 169 30.58 -31.32 -41.64
C SER A 169 31.80 -32.15 -41.25
N PRO A 170 32.13 -32.28 -39.96
CA PRO A 170 32.77 -33.51 -39.48
C PRO A 170 32.24 -33.91 -38.08
N PRO A 171 32.73 -35.00 -37.47
CA PRO A 171 32.28 -36.37 -37.67
C PRO A 171 31.68 -36.96 -36.38
N ARG A 172 30.86 -38.02 -36.52
CA ARG A 172 30.43 -38.87 -35.39
C ARG A 172 31.66 -39.39 -34.63
N LYS A 173 31.75 -39.08 -33.33
CA LYS A 173 32.68 -39.74 -32.40
C LYS A 173 31.95 -40.26 -31.16
N ARG A 174 32.13 -41.56 -30.98
CA ARG A 174 31.94 -42.46 -29.82
C ARG A 174 31.48 -41.82 -28.50
N ILE A 175 30.35 -42.34 -28.01
CA ILE A 175 29.94 -42.29 -26.60
C ILE A 175 31.06 -42.92 -25.77
N LYS A 176 31.64 -42.12 -24.89
CA LYS A 176 32.59 -42.53 -23.85
C LYS A 176 31.78 -42.54 -22.56
N GLU A 177 31.73 -43.67 -21.85
CA GLU A 177 31.08 -43.76 -20.55
C GLU A 177 31.73 -42.75 -19.60
N GLU A 178 30.95 -41.75 -19.17
CA GLU A 178 31.38 -40.74 -18.22
C GLU A 178 31.40 -41.33 -16.82
N THR A 179 32.58 -41.35 -16.23
CA THR A 179 32.80 -41.51 -14.79
C THR A 179 32.08 -40.37 -14.06
N PRO A 180 31.36 -40.62 -12.94
CA PRO A 180 30.54 -39.59 -12.30
C PRO A 180 31.41 -38.42 -11.83
N THR A 181 31.28 -37.30 -12.52
CA THR A 181 31.91 -36.03 -12.18
C THR A 181 31.20 -35.44 -10.95
N PRO A 182 31.86 -34.59 -10.14
CA PRO A 182 31.24 -33.93 -9.00
C PRO A 182 30.03 -33.13 -9.50
N ARG A 183 28.88 -33.28 -8.83
CA ARG A 183 27.64 -32.57 -9.16
C ARG A 183 27.94 -31.07 -9.32
N TYR A 184 27.93 -30.58 -10.56
CA TYR A 184 28.01 -29.15 -10.85
C TYR A 184 26.81 -28.47 -10.21
N ILE A 185 27.11 -27.42 -9.44
CA ILE A 185 26.12 -26.52 -8.87
C ILE A 185 25.49 -25.79 -10.05
N LEU A 186 24.20 -25.99 -10.26
CA LEU A 186 23.48 -25.22 -11.28
C LEU A 186 23.32 -23.81 -10.73
N ALA A 187 24.00 -22.85 -11.36
CA ALA A 187 23.80 -21.44 -11.08
C ALA A 187 22.33 -21.09 -11.37
N LEU A 188 21.71 -20.32 -10.47
CA LEU A 188 20.39 -19.76 -10.72
C LEU A 188 20.47 -18.86 -11.96
N PRO A 189 19.56 -19.01 -12.95
CA PRO A 189 19.46 -18.05 -14.03
C PRO A 189 19.11 -16.67 -13.43
N PRO A 190 19.55 -15.56 -14.05
CA PRO A 190 19.23 -14.23 -13.56
C PRO A 190 17.72 -14.00 -13.60
N LEU A 191 17.15 -13.54 -12.48
CA LEU A 191 15.74 -13.19 -12.39
C LEU A 191 15.48 -11.86 -13.11
N THR A 192 14.94 -11.95 -14.33
CA THR A 192 14.49 -10.78 -15.10
C THR A 192 12.98 -10.63 -15.06
N ALA A 193 12.47 -9.41 -15.27
CA ALA A 193 11.02 -9.15 -15.28
C ALA A 193 10.26 -10.03 -16.29
N ARG A 194 10.84 -10.26 -17.48
CA ARG A 194 10.24 -11.11 -18.54
C ARG A 194 10.50 -12.60 -18.33
N GLY A 195 11.50 -12.95 -17.51
CA GLY A 195 11.93 -14.32 -17.22
C GLY A 195 11.38 -14.89 -15.92
N ALA A 196 10.59 -14.16 -15.14
CA ALA A 196 10.12 -14.58 -13.82
C ALA A 196 9.44 -15.97 -13.83
N HIS A 197 8.57 -16.23 -14.81
CA HIS A 197 7.91 -17.54 -14.96
C HIS A 197 8.89 -18.68 -15.26
N GLN A 198 9.86 -18.42 -16.16
CA GLN A 198 10.89 -19.40 -16.50
C GLN A 198 11.81 -19.67 -15.31
N TRP A 199 12.12 -18.62 -14.55
CA TRP A 199 12.90 -18.70 -13.32
C TRP A 199 12.18 -19.53 -12.26
N SER A 200 10.90 -19.27 -11.97
CA SER A 200 10.13 -20.02 -10.99
C SER A 200 9.99 -21.50 -11.39
N LYS A 201 9.73 -21.78 -12.68
CA LYS A 201 9.75 -23.16 -13.21
C LYS A 201 11.13 -23.82 -13.08
N PHE A 202 12.21 -23.07 -13.29
CA PHE A 202 13.55 -23.60 -13.11
C PHE A 202 13.80 -23.99 -11.66
N VAL A 203 13.41 -23.15 -10.69
CA VAL A 203 13.53 -23.46 -9.26
C VAL A 203 12.72 -24.70 -8.90
N GLU A 204 11.47 -24.78 -9.36
CA GLU A 204 10.56 -25.90 -9.09
C GLU A 204 11.10 -27.24 -9.63
N ASN A 205 11.70 -27.23 -10.82
CA ASN A 205 12.25 -28.42 -11.46
C ASN A 205 13.59 -28.91 -10.88
N ASN A 206 14.20 -28.18 -9.93
CA ASN A 206 15.53 -28.47 -9.40
C ASN A 206 15.60 -28.59 -7.86
N PRO A 207 14.78 -29.46 -7.23
CA PRO A 207 14.69 -29.55 -5.77
C PRO A 207 15.99 -29.94 -5.06
N LEU A 208 16.89 -30.65 -5.75
CA LEU A 208 18.19 -31.04 -5.22
C LEU A 208 19.13 -29.84 -4.97
N GLN A 209 18.86 -28.69 -5.58
CA GLN A 209 19.68 -27.48 -5.46
C GLN A 209 19.20 -26.52 -4.35
N TRP A 210 17.98 -26.72 -3.82
CA TRP A 210 17.36 -25.79 -2.88
C TRP A 210 18.21 -25.50 -1.64
N LEU A 211 18.76 -26.55 -0.99
CA LEU A 211 19.63 -26.37 0.17
C LEU A 211 20.83 -25.47 -0.13
N GLN A 212 21.40 -25.62 -1.32
CA GLN A 212 22.55 -24.84 -1.72
C GLN A 212 22.18 -23.38 -2.00
N TRP A 213 21.08 -23.13 -2.70
CA TRP A 213 20.59 -21.76 -2.91
C TRP A 213 20.25 -21.09 -1.59
N CYS A 214 19.59 -21.80 -0.66
CA CYS A 214 19.31 -21.27 0.67
C CYS A 214 20.59 -20.94 1.45
N ARG A 215 21.66 -21.77 1.34
CA ARG A 215 22.97 -21.46 1.93
C ARG A 215 23.63 -20.24 1.30
N ALA A 216 23.51 -20.07 -0.01
CA ALA A 216 24.04 -18.90 -0.70
C ALA A 216 23.35 -17.61 -0.21
N TRP A 217 22.01 -17.58 -0.22
CA TRP A 217 21.25 -16.44 0.32
C TRP A 217 21.54 -16.19 1.79
N CYS A 218 21.60 -17.24 2.62
CA CYS A 218 21.94 -17.11 4.04
C CYS A 218 23.31 -16.46 4.24
N THR A 219 24.32 -16.88 3.45
CA THR A 219 25.67 -16.32 3.52
C THR A 219 25.67 -14.84 3.14
N THR A 220 25.06 -14.48 2.01
CA THR A 220 24.96 -13.09 1.55
C THR A 220 24.23 -12.22 2.59
N LEU A 221 23.07 -12.65 3.06
CA LEU A 221 22.28 -11.90 4.04
C LEU A 221 23.00 -11.76 5.38
N SER A 222 23.70 -12.80 5.85
CA SER A 222 24.41 -12.77 7.13
C SER A 222 25.66 -11.89 7.08
N ASN A 223 26.41 -11.94 5.97
CA ASN A 223 27.57 -11.08 5.77
C ASN A 223 27.15 -9.61 5.78
N ALA A 224 26.16 -9.24 4.97
CA ALA A 224 25.65 -7.87 4.95
C ALA A 224 25.08 -7.46 6.32
N TYR A 225 24.33 -8.35 7.01
CA TYR A 225 23.76 -8.04 8.32
C TYR A 225 24.81 -7.69 9.38
N SER A 226 25.97 -8.36 9.34
CA SER A 226 27.07 -8.12 10.29
C SER A 226 27.60 -6.68 10.25
N ASP A 227 27.42 -6.00 9.11
CA ASP A 227 27.86 -4.64 8.84
C ASP A 227 26.73 -3.60 8.93
N CYS A 228 25.51 -3.95 9.33
CA CYS A 228 24.37 -3.01 9.39
C CYS A 228 24.60 -1.78 10.30
N ASN A 229 25.56 -1.85 11.23
CA ASN A 229 25.95 -0.76 12.12
C ASN A 229 27.31 -0.13 11.75
N ASN A 230 27.97 -0.62 10.70
CA ASN A 230 29.28 -0.16 10.28
C ASN A 230 29.14 1.12 9.43
N MET A 231 29.42 2.27 10.06
CA MET A 231 29.41 3.58 9.38
C MET A 231 30.70 3.89 8.61
N GLU A 232 31.71 3.00 8.67
CA GLU A 232 33.02 3.21 8.05
C GLU A 232 33.14 2.51 6.68
N LEU A 233 32.06 1.88 6.21
CA LEU A 233 32.03 1.25 4.89
C LEU A 233 32.31 2.27 3.79
N SER A 234 33.11 1.87 2.81
CA SER A 234 33.24 2.66 1.57
C SER A 234 31.91 2.69 0.81
N ASN A 235 31.73 3.71 -0.02
CA ASN A 235 30.55 3.81 -0.90
C ASN A 235 30.38 2.56 -1.77
N GLU A 236 31.48 2.01 -2.28
CA GLU A 236 31.47 0.79 -3.12
C GLU A 236 30.96 -0.43 -2.34
N GLN A 237 31.46 -0.65 -1.12
CA GLN A 237 30.98 -1.74 -0.26
C GLN A 237 29.51 -1.57 0.14
N SER A 238 29.12 -0.35 0.50
CA SER A 238 27.73 -0.01 0.83
C SER A 238 26.79 -0.31 -0.36
N GLU A 239 27.16 0.12 -1.56
CA GLU A 239 26.39 -0.17 -2.78
C GLU A 239 26.38 -1.65 -3.15
N GLN A 240 27.47 -2.38 -2.92
CA GLN A 240 27.53 -3.82 -3.14
C GLN A 240 26.55 -4.55 -2.21
N TYR A 241 26.63 -4.31 -0.89
CA TYR A 241 25.70 -4.92 0.07
C TYR A 241 24.24 -4.57 -0.21
N TYR A 242 23.98 -3.31 -0.57
CA TYR A 242 22.64 -2.90 -0.99
C TYR A 242 22.12 -3.76 -2.14
N ARG A 243 22.88 -3.89 -3.23
CA ARG A 243 22.49 -4.68 -4.40
C ARG A 243 22.31 -6.15 -4.07
N GLU A 244 23.24 -6.74 -3.32
CA GLU A 244 23.21 -8.15 -2.96
C GLU A 244 21.98 -8.50 -2.12
N VAL A 245 21.63 -7.68 -1.12
CA VAL A 245 20.43 -7.90 -0.29
C VAL A 245 19.15 -7.72 -1.11
N VAL A 246 19.10 -6.72 -2.00
CA VAL A 246 17.95 -6.50 -2.89
C VAL A 246 17.77 -7.67 -3.87
N LEU A 247 18.85 -8.21 -4.43
CA LEU A 247 18.80 -9.39 -5.29
C LEU A 247 18.26 -10.61 -4.52
N CYS A 248 18.77 -10.87 -3.32
CA CYS A 248 18.24 -11.92 -2.45
C CYS A 248 16.73 -11.72 -2.21
N LEU A 249 16.31 -10.51 -1.84
CA LEU A 249 14.89 -10.21 -1.62
C LEU A 249 14.03 -10.53 -2.85
N ARG A 250 14.47 -10.13 -4.04
CA ARG A 250 13.76 -10.37 -5.31
C ARG A 250 13.61 -11.86 -5.59
N GLU A 251 14.70 -12.62 -5.45
CA GLU A 251 14.71 -14.07 -5.70
C GLU A 251 13.82 -14.82 -4.70
N LEU A 252 13.91 -14.48 -3.41
CA LEU A 252 13.10 -15.06 -2.36
C LEU A 252 11.59 -14.79 -2.58
N ARG A 253 11.22 -13.58 -3.05
CA ARG A 253 9.84 -13.24 -3.43
C ARG A 253 9.33 -13.97 -4.67
N ALA A 254 10.22 -14.44 -5.55
CA ALA A 254 9.85 -15.16 -6.76
C ALA A 254 9.63 -16.67 -6.53
N ILE A 255 9.91 -17.17 -5.32
CA ILE A 255 9.63 -18.55 -4.93
C ILE A 255 8.11 -18.74 -4.82
N GLY A 256 7.55 -19.53 -5.74
CA GLY A 256 6.12 -19.82 -5.79
C GLY A 256 5.66 -20.80 -4.72
N GLN A 257 4.34 -20.87 -4.55
CA GLN A 257 3.68 -21.71 -3.53
C GLN A 257 4.00 -23.20 -3.65
N SER A 258 4.09 -23.73 -4.86
CA SER A 258 4.43 -25.14 -5.09
C SER A 258 5.81 -25.50 -4.55
N VAL A 259 6.74 -24.55 -4.50
CA VAL A 259 8.09 -24.72 -3.95
C VAL A 259 8.06 -24.58 -2.44
N TYR A 260 7.59 -23.46 -1.89
CA TYR A 260 7.74 -23.23 -0.44
C TYR A 260 6.85 -24.12 0.43
N GLN A 261 5.77 -24.67 -0.11
CA GLN A 261 4.95 -25.65 0.62
C GLN A 261 5.60 -27.04 0.67
N ASN A 262 6.60 -27.31 -0.18
CA ASN A 262 7.31 -28.58 -0.23
C ASN A 262 8.13 -28.84 1.05
N SER A 263 8.07 -30.06 1.58
CA SER A 263 8.80 -30.44 2.80
C SER A 263 10.32 -30.34 2.62
N SER A 264 10.86 -30.69 1.45
CA SER A 264 12.29 -30.56 1.15
C SER A 264 12.75 -29.11 1.13
N TRP A 265 11.92 -28.17 0.68
CA TRP A 265 12.21 -26.74 0.75
C TRP A 265 12.27 -26.24 2.20
N LYS A 266 11.29 -26.66 3.01
CA LYS A 266 11.25 -26.33 4.45
C LYS A 266 12.49 -26.86 5.17
N SER A 267 12.89 -28.11 4.92
CA SER A 267 14.14 -28.67 5.44
C SER A 267 15.36 -27.88 4.97
N ALA A 268 15.45 -27.58 3.67
CA ALA A 268 16.55 -26.77 3.11
C ALA A 268 16.67 -25.38 3.78
N THR A 269 15.54 -24.72 4.03
CA THR A 269 15.48 -23.40 4.69
C THR A 269 15.95 -23.46 6.15
N ILE A 270 15.63 -24.54 6.86
CA ILE A 270 16.07 -24.76 8.25
C ILE A 270 17.55 -25.14 8.30
N GLU A 271 17.98 -26.11 7.49
CA GLU A 271 19.34 -26.64 7.47
C GLU A 271 20.39 -25.64 6.97
N SER A 272 19.97 -24.64 6.20
CA SER A 272 20.83 -23.55 5.72
C SER A 272 20.93 -22.37 6.68
N ASP A 273 20.17 -22.36 7.77
CA ASP A 273 19.97 -21.21 8.66
C ASP A 273 19.36 -19.96 7.97
N LEU A 274 18.85 -20.08 6.74
CA LEU A 274 18.24 -18.97 6.02
C LEU A 274 17.10 -18.33 6.83
N ALA A 275 16.27 -19.14 7.51
CA ALA A 275 15.22 -18.61 8.38
C ALA A 275 15.75 -17.67 9.46
N LYS A 276 16.91 -17.99 10.08
CA LYS A 276 17.54 -17.14 11.10
C LYS A 276 18.06 -15.83 10.49
N ALA A 277 18.68 -15.90 9.32
CA ALA A 277 19.15 -14.71 8.60
C ALA A 277 17.97 -13.77 8.28
N LEU A 278 16.86 -14.31 7.78
CA LEU A 278 15.65 -13.55 7.51
C LEU A 278 15.05 -12.93 8.79
N ILE A 279 15.09 -13.63 9.93
CA ILE A 279 14.63 -13.10 11.22
C ILE A 279 15.46 -11.91 11.69
N ASN A 280 16.78 -11.99 11.55
CA ASN A 280 17.68 -10.89 11.90
C ASN A 280 17.29 -9.62 11.14
N TRP A 281 17.07 -9.75 9.83
CA TRP A 281 16.60 -8.65 9.00
C TRP A 281 15.15 -8.26 9.26
N SER A 282 14.33 -9.14 9.84
CA SER A 282 12.93 -8.87 10.18
C SER A 282 12.76 -8.09 11.49
N ASN A 283 13.85 -7.61 12.10
CA ASN A 283 13.79 -6.83 13.34
C ASN A 283 13.35 -5.38 13.04
N PRO A 284 12.16 -4.95 13.45
CA PRO A 284 11.69 -3.59 13.22
C PRO A 284 12.52 -2.51 13.94
N LEU A 285 13.30 -2.86 14.99
CA LEU A 285 14.26 -1.91 15.58
C LEU A 285 15.36 -1.51 14.62
N GLY A 286 15.61 -2.29 13.57
CA GLY A 286 16.56 -1.98 12.50
C GLY A 286 16.42 -0.56 11.95
N ILE A 287 15.17 -0.06 11.90
CA ILE A 287 14.84 1.29 11.46
C ILE A 287 15.57 2.39 12.27
N VAL A 288 15.88 2.12 13.55
CA VAL A 288 16.59 3.03 14.43
C VAL A 288 18.04 2.60 14.62
N VAL A 289 18.28 1.31 14.83
CA VAL A 289 19.59 0.85 15.30
C VAL A 289 20.59 0.71 14.16
N TRP A 290 20.15 0.35 12.95
CA TRP A 290 21.06 0.23 11.81
C TRP A 290 21.51 1.59 11.30
N LYS A 291 22.83 1.76 11.21
CA LYS A 291 23.47 3.04 10.89
C LYS A 291 24.21 3.05 9.56
N ALA A 292 24.53 1.87 9.02
CA ALA A 292 25.19 1.79 7.72
C ALA A 292 24.27 2.30 6.61
N ASP A 293 24.83 3.03 5.64
CA ASP A 293 24.05 3.68 4.58
C ASP A 293 23.20 2.69 3.78
N PHE A 294 23.74 1.52 3.43
CA PHE A 294 23.00 0.48 2.71
C PHE A 294 21.81 -0.04 3.52
N ALA A 295 21.96 -0.24 4.84
CA ALA A 295 20.91 -0.71 5.72
C ALA A 295 19.80 0.33 5.87
N VAL A 296 20.17 1.61 6.01
CA VAL A 296 19.21 2.74 6.01
C VAL A 296 18.45 2.80 4.69
N LYS A 297 19.13 2.65 3.54
CA LYS A 297 18.48 2.58 2.22
C LYS A 297 17.55 1.36 2.11
N LEU A 298 17.94 0.20 2.62
CA LEU A 298 17.10 -1.01 2.62
C LEU A 298 15.83 -0.84 3.46
N CYS A 299 15.93 -0.25 4.66
CA CYS A 299 14.76 0.12 5.45
C CYS A 299 13.85 1.09 4.68
N ARG A 300 14.42 2.14 4.10
CA ARG A 300 13.66 3.21 3.45
C ARG A 300 12.95 2.75 2.18
N PHE A 301 13.67 2.08 1.28
CA PHE A 301 13.17 1.81 -0.06
C PHE A 301 12.49 0.45 -0.20
N HIS A 302 12.82 -0.50 0.69
CA HIS A 302 12.36 -1.88 0.58
C HIS A 302 11.61 -2.37 1.83
N ARG A 303 11.49 -1.54 2.88
CA ARG A 303 11.01 -1.92 4.23
C ARG A 303 11.47 -3.32 4.58
N ILE A 304 12.79 -3.51 4.50
CA ILE A 304 13.43 -4.83 4.48
C ILE A 304 12.97 -5.74 5.63
N TYR A 305 12.65 -5.15 6.78
CA TYR A 305 12.13 -5.85 7.95
C TYR A 305 10.73 -6.43 7.75
N ASP A 306 9.80 -5.68 7.16
CA ASP A 306 8.46 -6.19 6.85
C ASP A 306 8.50 -7.16 5.66
N SER A 307 9.32 -6.85 4.67
CA SER A 307 9.47 -7.66 3.46
C SER A 307 9.95 -9.09 3.77
N PHE A 308 11.00 -9.23 4.58
CA PHE A 308 11.46 -10.57 4.97
C PHE A 308 10.55 -11.23 6.00
N LEU A 309 9.90 -10.46 6.87
CA LEU A 309 8.89 -10.99 7.78
C LEU A 309 7.73 -11.61 6.99
N TYR A 310 7.27 -10.92 5.95
CA TYR A 310 6.20 -11.40 5.08
C TYR A 310 6.59 -12.69 4.35
N ILE A 311 7.81 -12.77 3.81
CA ILE A 311 8.34 -14.00 3.18
C ILE A 311 8.33 -15.17 4.17
N LEU A 312 8.85 -14.96 5.38
CA LEU A 312 8.85 -15.97 6.45
C LEU A 312 7.44 -16.45 6.80
N GLN A 313 6.48 -15.52 6.91
CA GLN A 313 5.09 -15.84 7.21
C GLN A 313 4.43 -16.64 6.07
N THR A 314 4.72 -16.27 4.82
CA THR A 314 4.16 -16.92 3.63
C THR A 314 4.67 -18.35 3.48
N TRP A 315 5.98 -18.56 3.63
CA TRP A 315 6.58 -19.89 3.47
C TRP A 315 6.22 -20.88 4.59
N SER A 316 5.94 -20.37 5.79
CA SER A 316 5.61 -21.22 6.94
C SER A 316 4.19 -21.79 6.88
N GLY A 317 3.28 -21.22 6.09
CA GLY A 317 2.04 -21.84 5.62
C GLY A 317 1.19 -22.55 6.69
N ILE A 318 1.02 -21.94 7.88
CA ILE A 318 0.38 -22.45 9.13
C ILE A 318 1.45 -22.70 10.21
N GLN A 319 1.32 -21.97 11.33
CA GLN A 319 2.16 -21.93 12.54
C GLN A 319 3.19 -20.80 12.66
N VAL A 320 2.81 -19.58 12.28
CA VAL A 320 3.56 -18.42 12.73
C VAL A 320 3.57 -18.33 14.27
N GLU A 321 2.54 -18.76 15.02
CA GLU A 321 2.63 -18.75 16.50
C GLU A 321 3.68 -19.72 17.08
N ALA A 322 3.70 -20.99 16.67
CA ALA A 322 4.67 -21.95 17.21
C ALA A 322 6.10 -21.64 16.73
N THR A 323 6.23 -21.07 15.54
CA THR A 323 7.53 -20.64 15.00
C THR A 323 7.97 -19.30 15.63
N LYS A 324 7.06 -18.37 15.96
CA LYS A 324 7.36 -17.14 16.73
C LYS A 324 7.93 -17.47 18.10
N GLU A 325 7.43 -18.50 18.77
CA GLU A 325 7.91 -18.93 20.09
C GLU A 325 9.28 -19.64 20.00
N LYS A 326 9.48 -20.50 18.98
CA LYS A 326 10.78 -21.15 18.71
C LYS A 326 11.85 -20.20 18.17
N LEU A 327 11.46 -19.16 17.44
CA LEU A 327 12.34 -18.17 16.81
C LEU A 327 12.37 -16.82 17.55
N GLN A 328 11.73 -16.74 18.73
CA GLN A 328 11.68 -15.54 19.58
C GLN A 328 11.24 -14.26 18.84
N MET A 329 10.36 -14.37 17.85
CA MET A 329 9.89 -13.19 17.11
C MET A 329 8.88 -12.41 17.96
N PRO A 330 9.13 -11.13 18.27
CA PRO A 330 8.25 -10.35 19.14
C PRO A 330 6.86 -10.15 18.49
N GLN A 331 5.79 -10.64 19.13
CA GLN A 331 4.40 -10.38 18.71
C GLN A 331 3.98 -8.91 18.88
N LYS A 332 4.66 -8.21 19.79
CA LYS A 332 4.73 -6.76 19.93
C LYS A 332 6.19 -6.46 20.26
N LEU A 333 6.76 -5.40 19.69
CA LEU A 333 8.03 -4.84 20.15
C LEU A 333 7.93 -4.52 21.65
N SER A 334 8.34 -5.46 22.49
CA SER A 334 8.53 -5.23 23.91
C SER A 334 9.92 -4.64 24.07
N PHE A 335 9.98 -3.39 24.51
CA PHE A 335 11.23 -2.74 24.86
C PHE A 335 11.45 -2.82 26.37
N GLU A 336 12.70 -2.83 26.79
CA GLU A 336 13.06 -2.76 28.21
C GLU A 336 12.54 -1.45 28.82
N ILE A 337 11.85 -1.56 29.95
CA ILE A 337 11.32 -0.39 30.66
C ILE A 337 12.42 0.15 31.57
N ILE A 338 12.89 1.36 31.24
CA ILE A 338 13.88 2.10 32.02
C ILE A 338 13.14 3.07 32.94
N PRO A 339 13.27 2.92 34.26
CA PRO A 339 12.50 3.68 35.24
C PRO A 339 12.83 5.17 35.20
N VAL A 340 11.86 6.01 35.55
CA VAL A 340 12.07 7.46 35.70
C VAL A 340 12.62 7.74 37.10
N SER A 341 13.70 8.51 37.19
CA SER A 341 14.28 8.96 38.46
C SER A 341 13.31 9.86 39.25
N ASN A 342 12.63 9.34 40.29
CA ASN A 342 11.84 10.07 41.31
C ASN A 342 10.92 11.24 40.84
N GLN A 343 10.53 11.30 39.57
CA GLN A 343 9.74 12.40 39.02
C GLN A 343 8.24 12.11 39.03
N GLN A 344 7.47 13.17 39.27
CA GLN A 344 6.01 13.13 39.26
C GLN A 344 5.46 12.88 37.84
N LYS A 345 4.39 12.09 37.73
CA LYS A 345 3.69 11.80 36.47
C LYS A 345 3.25 13.03 35.66
N ASN A 346 3.15 14.19 36.30
CA ASN A 346 2.78 15.47 35.67
C ASN A 346 3.88 16.06 34.75
N GLN A 347 5.07 15.44 34.67
CA GLN A 347 6.21 15.93 33.87
C GLN A 347 6.60 15.02 32.70
N TYR A 348 5.89 13.93 32.45
CA TYR A 348 6.24 12.94 31.41
C TYR A 348 6.39 13.55 30.02
N GLY A 349 5.47 14.42 29.60
CA GLY A 349 5.57 15.10 28.30
C GLY A 349 6.79 16.03 28.19
N ASN A 350 7.12 16.75 29.27
CA ASN A 350 8.31 17.62 29.31
C ASN A 350 9.60 16.81 29.29
N ARG A 351 9.59 15.64 29.93
CA ARG A 351 10.76 14.75 29.94
C ARG A 351 11.05 14.21 28.54
N LEU A 352 10.02 13.71 27.86
CA LEU A 352 10.17 13.27 26.47
C LEU A 352 10.63 14.41 25.55
N LEU A 353 10.11 15.62 25.74
CA LEU A 353 10.55 16.80 25.00
C LEU A 353 12.06 17.05 25.15
N GLU A 354 12.58 17.03 26.37
CA GLU A 354 14.00 17.22 26.63
C GLU A 354 14.86 16.07 26.09
N ILE A 355 14.38 14.83 26.16
CA ILE A 355 15.06 13.68 25.58
C ILE A 355 15.20 13.85 24.07
N LEU A 356 14.11 14.17 23.36
CA LEU A 356 14.11 14.35 21.90
C LEU A 356 15.00 15.53 21.45
N LYS A 357 15.04 16.63 22.23
CA LYS A 357 15.94 17.76 21.97
C LYS A 357 17.42 17.36 22.03
N ASN A 358 17.77 16.50 22.99
CA ASN A 358 19.15 16.10 23.24
C ASN A 358 19.58 14.89 22.38
N ASN A 359 18.62 14.14 21.82
CA ASN A 359 18.86 12.94 21.03
C ASN A 359 18.03 12.99 19.74
N PRO A 360 18.33 13.90 18.81
CA PRO A 360 17.54 14.09 17.59
C PRO A 360 17.52 12.85 16.69
N ASP A 361 18.54 12.00 16.77
CA ASP A 361 18.69 10.75 16.02
C ASP A 361 17.78 9.61 16.52
N LEU A 362 17.01 9.83 17.60
CA LEU A 362 15.94 8.94 18.00
C LEU A 362 14.80 8.89 16.98
N ILE A 363 14.60 9.97 16.20
CA ILE A 363 13.58 10.04 15.15
C ILE A 363 14.23 9.52 13.85
N PRO A 364 13.84 8.34 13.34
CA PRO A 364 14.52 7.66 12.24
C PRO A 364 14.17 8.27 10.88
N VAL A 365 14.37 9.56 10.67
CA VAL A 365 13.91 10.27 9.46
C VAL A 365 14.54 9.70 8.18
N SER A 366 15.82 9.31 8.23
CA SER A 366 16.55 8.79 7.07
C SER A 366 16.08 7.42 6.59
N SER A 367 15.69 6.54 7.52
CA SER A 367 15.21 5.17 7.25
C SER A 367 13.69 5.10 7.15
N ASN A 368 12.99 6.06 7.77
CA ASN A 368 11.53 6.20 7.74
C ASN A 368 11.11 7.68 7.84
N PRO A 369 10.91 8.35 6.69
CA PRO A 369 10.48 9.74 6.66
C PRO A 369 9.14 10.01 7.35
N SER A 370 8.21 9.05 7.42
CA SER A 370 6.91 9.23 8.10
C SER A 370 7.05 9.42 9.61
N SER A 371 8.20 9.04 10.20
CA SER A 371 8.46 9.18 11.64
C SER A 371 8.31 10.62 12.14
N VAL A 372 8.43 11.62 11.27
CA VAL A 372 8.25 13.05 11.60
C VAL A 372 6.81 13.40 11.99
N PHE A 373 5.84 12.56 11.60
CA PHE A 373 4.40 12.78 11.84
C PHE A 373 3.91 12.18 13.16
N PHE A 374 4.79 11.58 13.97
CA PHE A 374 4.42 10.85 15.19
C PHE A 374 3.63 11.68 16.23
N LEU A 375 3.68 13.02 16.16
CA LEU A 375 2.97 13.92 17.08
C LEU A 375 1.69 14.55 16.51
N LEU A 376 1.27 14.17 15.29
CA LEU A 376 0.07 14.76 14.68
C LEU A 376 -1.23 14.22 15.27
N SER A 377 -1.19 13.03 15.89
CA SER A 377 -2.31 12.46 16.65
C SER A 377 -1.81 11.50 17.73
N GLU A 378 -2.68 11.16 18.69
CA GLU A 378 -2.37 10.12 19.67
C GLU A 378 -2.16 8.75 19.02
N ALA A 379 -2.87 8.46 17.92
CA ALA A 379 -2.72 7.22 17.20
C ALA A 379 -1.32 7.13 16.55
N ASN A 380 -0.87 8.20 15.88
CA ASN A 380 0.49 8.29 15.35
C ASN A 380 1.54 8.14 16.48
N PHE A 381 1.27 8.71 17.65
CA PHE A 381 2.19 8.63 18.78
C PHE A 381 2.27 7.22 19.36
N ARG A 382 1.14 6.55 19.57
CA ARG A 382 1.06 5.15 20.02
C ARG A 382 1.78 4.22 19.05
N GLU A 383 1.52 4.39 17.76
CA GLU A 383 2.20 3.64 16.71
C GLU A 383 3.71 3.83 16.80
N ALA A 384 4.19 5.08 16.84
CA ALA A 384 5.62 5.37 16.99
C ALA A 384 6.24 4.73 18.25
N VAL A 385 5.56 4.80 19.40
CA VAL A 385 5.99 4.14 20.65
C VAL A 385 6.20 2.65 20.43
N HIS A 386 5.25 1.99 19.79
CA HIS A 386 5.30 0.56 19.54
C HIS A 386 6.22 0.15 18.40
N SER A 387 6.43 1.01 17.40
CA SER A 387 7.20 0.65 16.21
C SER A 387 8.69 0.97 16.34
N TRP A 388 9.05 2.09 16.97
CA TRP A 388 10.45 2.54 16.98
C TRP A 388 10.85 3.34 18.22
N LEU A 389 10.02 4.25 18.73
CA LEU A 389 10.40 5.21 19.77
C LEU A 389 10.71 4.53 21.11
N GLY A 390 9.89 3.58 21.56
CA GLY A 390 10.14 2.86 22.81
C GLY A 390 11.44 2.07 22.78
N GLY A 391 11.66 1.35 21.67
CA GLY A 391 12.91 0.61 21.43
C GLY A 391 14.14 1.51 21.28
N ALA A 392 14.01 2.64 20.58
CA ALA A 392 15.07 3.64 20.42
C ALA A 392 15.56 4.17 21.78
N LEU A 393 14.62 4.46 22.68
CA LEU A 393 14.95 4.92 24.02
C LEU A 393 15.61 3.82 24.85
N ALA A 394 15.10 2.59 24.77
CA ALA A 394 15.68 1.45 25.48
C ALA A 394 17.13 1.18 25.03
N GLU A 395 17.37 1.18 23.72
CA GLU A 395 18.71 0.97 23.13
C GLU A 395 19.71 2.03 23.61
N LYS A 396 19.27 3.30 23.69
CA LYS A 396 20.09 4.40 24.21
C LYS A 396 20.18 4.45 25.74
N LYS A 397 19.57 3.49 26.44
CA LYS A 397 19.47 3.44 27.90
C LYS A 397 18.84 4.71 28.51
N LEU A 398 17.86 5.28 27.82
CA LEU A 398 17.14 6.49 28.22
C LEU A 398 15.83 6.14 28.92
N GLU A 399 15.42 6.96 29.90
CA GLU A 399 14.17 6.80 30.62
C GLU A 399 12.98 6.72 29.65
N ASN A 400 12.16 5.66 29.76
CA ASN A 400 11.04 5.41 28.87
C ASN A 400 9.80 4.85 29.58
N ALA A 401 9.82 4.71 30.92
CA ALA A 401 8.68 4.19 31.67
C ALA A 401 7.40 5.03 31.55
N PHE A 402 7.47 6.25 31.01
CA PHE A 402 6.33 7.07 30.64
C PHE A 402 5.66 6.68 29.29
N LEU A 403 6.20 5.69 28.59
CA LEU A 403 5.67 5.14 27.34
C LEU A 403 4.97 3.78 27.51
N VAL A 404 4.71 3.35 28.74
CA VAL A 404 3.87 2.18 29.00
C VAL A 404 2.42 2.45 28.62
N ASP A 405 1.69 1.46 28.08
CA ASP A 405 0.36 1.62 27.45
C ASP A 405 -0.63 2.52 28.21
N LYS A 406 -0.66 2.38 29.55
CA LYS A 406 -1.52 3.15 30.45
C LYS A 406 -1.17 4.64 30.56
N ASP A 407 0.08 5.00 30.32
CA ASP A 407 0.62 6.36 30.48
C ASP A 407 0.88 7.05 29.12
N ILE A 408 0.80 6.35 27.98
CA ILE A 408 1.03 6.93 26.63
C ILE A 408 0.14 8.15 26.36
N HIS A 409 -1.17 8.06 26.65
CA HIS A 409 -2.11 9.17 26.47
C HIS A 409 -1.69 10.41 27.27
N LEU A 410 -1.31 10.21 28.54
CA LEU A 410 -0.90 11.28 29.44
C LEU A 410 0.37 11.97 28.91
N THR A 411 1.36 11.18 28.50
CA THR A 411 2.62 11.67 27.92
C THR A 411 2.37 12.49 26.66
N TYR A 412 1.57 11.95 25.72
CA TYR A 412 1.20 12.65 24.48
C TYR A 412 0.50 13.98 24.78
N SER A 413 -0.53 13.96 25.62
CA SER A 413 -1.33 15.13 25.97
C SER A 413 -0.48 16.24 26.61
N GLN A 414 0.40 15.88 27.56
CA GLN A 414 1.33 16.82 28.19
C GLN A 414 2.32 17.39 27.18
N LEU A 415 2.92 16.55 26.33
CA LEU A 415 3.87 16.99 25.30
C LEU A 415 3.20 17.98 24.35
N CYS A 416 2.03 17.64 23.79
CA CYS A 416 1.29 18.53 22.89
C CYS A 416 0.89 19.84 23.57
N LYS A 417 0.51 19.82 24.86
CA LYS A 417 0.22 21.03 25.62
C LYS A 417 1.46 21.93 25.72
N THR A 418 2.60 21.38 26.10
CA THR A 418 3.87 22.13 26.19
C THR A 418 4.28 22.72 24.84
N LEU A 419 4.16 21.93 23.76
CA LEU A 419 4.44 22.41 22.40
C LEU A 419 3.51 23.56 22.01
N HIS A 420 2.22 23.47 22.33
CA HIS A 420 1.25 24.53 22.04
C HIS A 420 1.54 25.81 22.85
N GLU A 421 1.94 25.69 24.11
CA GLU A 421 2.35 26.83 24.94
C GLU A 421 3.61 27.51 24.40
N LYS A 422 4.58 26.74 23.90
CA LYS A 422 5.77 27.26 23.21
C LYS A 422 5.38 27.98 21.92
N ALA A 423 4.51 27.41 21.10
CA ALA A 423 4.08 28.02 19.83
C ALA A 423 3.37 29.37 19.99
N LYS A 424 2.83 29.70 21.17
CA LYS A 424 2.24 31.02 21.46
C LYS A 424 3.27 32.13 21.63
N LYS A 425 4.53 31.79 21.91
CA LYS A 425 5.62 32.75 22.08
C LYS A 425 6.34 32.91 20.74
N SER A 426 6.62 34.16 20.34
CA SER A 426 7.27 34.47 19.05
C SER A 426 8.64 33.78 18.88
N ASP A 427 9.30 33.47 19.99
CA ASP A 427 10.60 32.82 20.08
C ASP A 427 10.54 31.43 20.72
N GLY A 428 9.35 30.84 20.92
CA GLY A 428 9.17 29.69 21.82
C GLY A 428 9.91 28.40 21.45
N PHE A 429 10.36 28.29 20.20
CA PHE A 429 11.18 27.20 19.68
C PHE A 429 12.62 27.61 19.36
N SER A 430 13.00 28.88 19.51
CA SER A 430 14.35 29.39 19.21
C SER A 430 15.43 28.74 20.07
N SER A 431 15.07 28.28 21.27
CA SER A 431 15.97 27.57 22.19
C SER A 431 16.38 26.17 21.73
N ILE A 432 15.76 25.62 20.68
CA ILE A 432 16.06 24.28 20.17
C ILE A 432 17.18 24.39 19.14
N LYS A 433 18.38 23.93 19.50
CA LYS A 433 19.58 24.02 18.65
C LYS A 433 19.48 23.15 17.38
N ASN A 434 18.86 21.98 17.48
CA ASN A 434 18.72 21.09 16.33
C ASN A 434 17.57 21.54 15.42
N LEU A 435 17.90 21.92 14.19
CA LEU A 435 16.94 22.45 13.22
C LEU A 435 15.84 21.45 12.82
N LEU A 436 16.15 20.15 12.77
CA LEU A 436 15.16 19.12 12.44
C LEU A 436 14.10 19.04 13.54
N ILE A 437 14.52 18.90 14.80
CA ILE A 437 13.60 18.86 15.95
C ILE A 437 12.79 20.15 16.07
N GLN A 438 13.44 21.30 15.87
CA GLN A 438 12.76 22.60 15.85
C GLN A 438 11.64 22.62 14.80
N THR A 439 11.95 22.21 13.57
CA THR A 439 11.01 22.17 12.45
C THR A 439 9.87 21.19 12.70
N ILE A 440 10.17 19.96 13.16
CA ILE A 440 9.15 18.94 13.52
C ILE A 440 8.15 19.53 14.52
N PHE A 441 8.62 20.15 15.60
CA PHE A 441 7.73 20.70 16.62
C PHE A 441 6.93 21.91 16.13
N GLN A 442 7.56 22.84 15.41
CA GLN A 442 6.89 24.00 14.82
C GLN A 442 5.77 23.57 13.86
N ARG A 443 6.10 22.68 12.91
CA ARG A 443 5.13 22.19 11.91
C ARG A 443 4.05 21.31 12.52
N THR A 444 4.38 20.48 13.51
CA THR A 444 3.38 19.73 14.31
C THR A 444 2.33 20.69 14.91
N THR A 445 2.77 21.75 15.58
CA THR A 445 1.81 22.71 16.18
C THR A 445 0.98 23.45 15.14
N SER A 446 1.56 23.74 13.99
CA SER A 446 0.88 24.39 12.86
C SER A 446 -0.21 23.48 12.28
N ILE A 447 0.09 22.20 12.04
CA ILE A 447 -0.89 21.22 11.56
C ILE A 447 -1.99 20.97 12.59
N LEU A 448 -1.66 20.85 13.88
CA LEU A 448 -2.67 20.68 14.93
C LEU A 448 -3.63 21.89 15.01
N LYS A 449 -3.12 23.10 14.77
CA LYS A 449 -3.95 24.32 14.67
C LYS A 449 -4.80 24.29 13.41
N LEU A 450 -4.22 23.90 12.27
CA LEU A 450 -4.94 23.76 11.01
C LEU A 450 -6.10 22.78 11.15
N LYS A 451 -5.86 21.57 11.65
CA LYS A 451 -6.86 20.52 11.90
C LYS A 451 -8.07 21.04 12.68
N LYS A 452 -7.84 21.83 13.75
CA LYS A 452 -8.92 22.44 14.54
C LYS A 452 -9.73 23.48 13.75
N SER A 453 -9.11 24.11 12.75
CA SER A 453 -9.75 25.15 11.93
C SER A 453 -10.39 24.64 10.65
N LEU A 454 -9.96 23.48 10.12
CA LEU A 454 -10.41 22.96 8.83
C LEU A 454 -11.94 22.76 8.79
N SER A 455 -12.53 22.21 9.86
CA SER A 455 -13.99 22.01 9.97
C SER A 455 -14.82 23.30 9.87
N THR A 456 -14.18 24.47 10.03
CA THR A 456 -14.84 25.79 9.99
C THR A 456 -14.44 26.66 8.80
N LYS A 457 -13.37 26.29 8.07
CA LYS A 457 -12.73 27.16 7.07
C LYS A 457 -13.14 26.89 5.64
N PHE A 458 -13.62 25.69 5.31
CA PHE A 458 -13.96 25.37 3.93
C PHE A 458 -15.27 26.02 3.51
N THR A 459 -15.32 26.53 2.28
CA THR A 459 -16.56 26.99 1.65
C THR A 459 -17.65 25.92 1.70
N ILE A 460 -17.25 24.66 1.51
CA ILE A 460 -18.08 23.45 1.56
C ILE A 460 -18.56 23.11 2.99
N SER A 461 -17.90 23.58 4.05
CA SER A 461 -18.32 23.30 5.44
C SER A 461 -19.71 23.88 5.80
N LYS A 462 -20.26 24.76 4.95
CA LYS A 462 -21.65 25.25 5.05
C LYS A 462 -22.68 24.19 4.64
N ILE A 463 -22.25 23.11 3.98
CA ILE A 463 -23.09 21.96 3.65
C ILE A 463 -23.29 21.12 4.90
N LYS A 464 -24.55 20.94 5.31
CA LYS A 464 -24.88 19.92 6.30
C LYS A 464 -25.08 18.59 5.58
N VAL A 465 -24.17 17.65 5.82
CA VAL A 465 -24.33 16.25 5.44
C VAL A 465 -24.77 15.48 6.67
N GLU A 466 -25.98 14.91 6.62
CA GLU A 466 -26.46 13.94 7.61
C GLU A 466 -26.56 12.60 6.91
N ARG A 467 -25.90 11.56 7.42
CA ARG A 467 -26.22 10.22 6.91
C ARG A 467 -25.49 9.82 5.62
N GLY A 468 -24.43 10.53 5.23
CA GLY A 468 -23.91 10.47 3.84
C GLY A 468 -24.84 11.13 2.81
N ARG A 469 -25.89 11.83 3.26
CA ARG A 469 -26.86 12.53 2.40
C ARG A 469 -26.79 14.03 2.67
N PHE A 470 -26.86 14.82 1.60
CA PHE A 470 -26.98 16.27 1.69
C PHE A 470 -28.34 16.63 2.30
N SER A 471 -28.40 16.86 3.61
CA SER A 471 -29.66 16.99 4.35
C SER A 471 -30.25 18.40 4.29
N LYS A 472 -29.42 19.40 3.98
CA LYS A 472 -29.87 20.78 3.78
C LYS A 472 -29.41 21.32 2.44
N SER A 473 -30.37 21.82 1.67
CA SER A 473 -30.12 22.64 0.49
C SER A 473 -29.31 23.88 0.89
N CYS A 474 -28.33 24.23 0.06
CA CYS A 474 -27.60 25.49 0.20
C CYS A 474 -28.60 26.65 0.34
N THR A 475 -28.40 27.50 1.34
CA THR A 475 -29.30 28.65 1.62
C THR A 475 -29.35 29.62 0.44
N ASN A 476 -28.27 29.71 -0.34
CA ASN A 476 -28.19 30.54 -1.53
C ASN A 476 -28.82 29.89 -2.78
N CYS A 477 -29.33 28.65 -2.65
CA CYS A 477 -30.00 27.90 -3.72
C CYS A 477 -31.50 27.69 -3.45
N VAL A 478 -32.04 28.31 -2.40
CA VAL A 478 -33.47 28.22 -2.07
C VAL A 478 -34.29 28.82 -3.21
N GLY A 479 -35.30 28.08 -3.68
CA GLY A 479 -36.18 28.52 -4.77
C GLY A 479 -35.60 28.39 -6.18
N LEU A 480 -34.34 27.97 -6.35
CA LEU A 480 -33.75 27.75 -7.67
C LEU A 480 -34.14 26.38 -8.27
N SER A 481 -34.18 26.31 -9.60
CA SER A 481 -34.31 25.06 -10.35
C SER A 481 -33.10 24.14 -10.11
N ARG A 482 -33.27 22.82 -10.31
CA ARG A 482 -32.24 21.82 -9.97
C ARG A 482 -30.90 22.08 -10.68
N ASP A 483 -30.94 22.45 -11.96
CA ASP A 483 -29.80 22.80 -12.82
C ASP A 483 -29.09 24.09 -12.41
N LYS A 484 -29.73 24.92 -11.57
CA LYS A 484 -29.15 26.15 -11.02
C LYS A 484 -28.71 26.02 -9.58
N LYS A 485 -28.79 24.83 -8.97
CA LYS A 485 -28.25 24.59 -7.63
C LYS A 485 -26.76 24.29 -7.68
N CYS A 486 -26.08 24.55 -6.57
CA CYS A 486 -24.68 24.18 -6.37
C CYS A 486 -24.45 22.70 -6.07
N LEU A 487 -25.51 21.93 -5.78
CA LEU A 487 -25.48 20.48 -5.78
C LEU A 487 -26.33 20.00 -6.94
N GLN A 488 -25.73 19.27 -7.85
CA GLN A 488 -26.37 18.70 -9.03
C GLN A 488 -26.15 17.20 -9.04
N GLU A 489 -27.22 16.44 -9.26
CA GLU A 489 -27.17 14.99 -9.35
C GLU A 489 -27.05 14.61 -10.84
N ILE A 490 -26.05 13.80 -11.17
CA ILE A 490 -25.87 13.20 -12.49
C ILE A 490 -26.16 11.71 -12.34
N PHE A 491 -27.10 11.21 -13.15
CA PHE A 491 -27.38 9.80 -13.25
C PHE A 491 -26.71 9.24 -14.50
N VAL A 492 -25.90 8.20 -14.33
CA VAL A 492 -25.11 7.57 -15.39
C VAL A 492 -25.46 6.10 -15.50
N ASP A 493 -25.41 5.58 -16.72
CA ASP A 493 -25.55 4.16 -17.02
C ASP A 493 -24.14 3.58 -17.15
N VAL A 494 -23.65 2.95 -16.07
CA VAL A 494 -22.25 2.52 -15.96
C VAL A 494 -21.99 1.39 -16.97
N LYS A 495 -21.11 1.66 -17.93
CA LYS A 495 -20.73 0.71 -18.99
C LYS A 495 -19.24 0.59 -19.06
N GLU A 496 -18.74 -0.63 -19.09
CA GLU A 496 -17.32 -0.86 -19.25
C GLU A 496 -16.82 -0.29 -20.60
N ALA A 497 -15.78 0.55 -20.57
CA ALA A 497 -15.17 1.12 -21.77
C ALA A 497 -14.70 0.01 -22.73
N ALA A 498 -14.96 0.17 -24.03
CA ALA A 498 -14.56 -0.82 -25.03
C ALA A 498 -13.03 -0.99 -25.10
N GLU A 499 -12.53 -2.22 -25.23
CA GLU A 499 -11.07 -2.47 -25.21
C GLU A 499 -10.31 -1.72 -26.31
N ASN A 500 -10.94 -1.47 -27.46
CA ASN A 500 -10.34 -0.79 -28.61
C ASN A 500 -10.13 0.72 -28.41
N VAL A 501 -10.71 1.32 -27.35
CA VAL A 501 -10.46 2.74 -27.00
C VAL A 501 -9.37 2.90 -25.94
N LEU A 502 -8.99 1.81 -25.26
CA LEU A 502 -7.93 1.84 -24.27
C LEU A 502 -6.60 2.20 -24.95
N GLN A 503 -5.73 2.90 -24.22
CA GLN A 503 -4.42 3.41 -24.66
C GLN A 503 -4.48 4.48 -25.77
N CYS A 504 -5.68 4.86 -26.22
CA CYS A 504 -5.86 5.93 -27.20
C CYS A 504 -5.84 7.30 -26.53
N GLY A 505 -5.34 8.31 -27.25
CA GLY A 505 -5.40 9.70 -26.82
C GLY A 505 -6.81 10.28 -27.00
N VAL A 506 -7.14 11.34 -26.26
CA VAL A 506 -8.39 12.10 -26.46
C VAL A 506 -8.10 13.60 -26.52
N SER A 507 -8.55 14.25 -27.59
CA SER A 507 -8.36 15.68 -27.82
C SER A 507 -9.48 16.28 -28.68
N PHE A 508 -9.75 17.57 -28.49
CA PHE A 508 -10.58 18.36 -29.42
C PHE A 508 -9.82 18.73 -30.70
N HIS A 509 -8.50 18.58 -30.69
CA HIS A 509 -7.67 18.89 -31.82
C HIS A 509 -7.45 17.68 -32.72
N PRO A 510 -7.35 17.91 -34.05
CA PRO A 510 -6.98 16.86 -34.97
C PRO A 510 -5.56 16.37 -34.68
N ARG A 511 -5.29 15.12 -35.07
CA ARG A 511 -4.05 14.39 -34.77
C ARG A 511 -2.78 15.12 -35.16
N ASP A 512 -2.79 15.87 -36.26
CA ASP A 512 -1.64 16.63 -36.77
C ASP A 512 -1.23 17.81 -35.88
N LYS A 513 -2.10 18.23 -34.95
CA LYS A 513 -1.85 19.33 -34.02
C LYS A 513 -1.44 18.87 -32.62
N VAL A 514 -1.54 17.57 -32.34
CA VAL A 514 -1.14 17.00 -31.06
C VAL A 514 0.26 16.40 -31.19
N ASN A 515 1.17 16.78 -30.29
CA ASN A 515 2.51 16.18 -30.26
C ASN A 515 2.43 14.74 -29.72
N ILE A 516 2.75 13.77 -30.58
CA ILE A 516 2.77 12.34 -30.24
C ILE A 516 4.24 11.88 -30.17
N ASN A 517 4.60 11.23 -29.06
CA ASN A 517 5.94 10.69 -28.86
C ASN A 517 6.00 9.24 -29.35
N LEU A 518 6.28 9.06 -30.64
CA LEU A 518 6.50 7.73 -31.24
C LEU A 518 7.87 7.17 -30.82
N LEU A 519 7.93 6.42 -29.72
CA LEU A 519 9.15 5.78 -29.22
C LEU A 519 9.72 4.70 -30.15
N ALA A 520 8.92 4.18 -31.10
CA ALA A 520 9.37 3.16 -32.07
C ALA A 520 9.08 3.63 -33.49
N LYS A 521 10.10 3.59 -34.37
CA LYS A 521 10.01 4.03 -35.76
C LYS A 521 9.05 3.20 -36.64
N ASP A 522 8.60 2.03 -36.17
CA ASP A 522 7.83 1.05 -36.95
C ASP A 522 6.48 0.63 -36.31
N ARG A 523 5.91 1.43 -35.39
CA ARG A 523 4.55 1.18 -34.87
C ARG A 523 3.57 2.24 -35.34
N ASP A 524 2.42 1.80 -35.84
CA ASP A 524 1.26 2.67 -36.04
C ASP A 524 0.84 3.23 -34.67
N ALA A 525 0.84 4.55 -34.54
CA ALA A 525 0.35 5.19 -33.33
C ALA A 525 -1.14 4.89 -33.14
N HIS A 526 -1.54 4.53 -31.92
CA HIS A 526 -2.93 4.35 -31.50
C HIS A 526 -3.79 5.54 -31.95
N PRO A 527 -5.10 5.38 -32.16
CA PRO A 527 -5.97 6.49 -32.53
C PRO A 527 -5.97 7.67 -31.53
N LEU A 528 -6.28 8.85 -32.04
CA LEU A 528 -6.64 10.03 -31.24
C LEU A 528 -8.13 10.29 -31.48
N TYR A 529 -8.93 10.29 -30.42
CA TYR A 529 -10.38 10.46 -30.51
C TYR A 529 -10.84 11.84 -30.06
N HIS A 530 -11.88 12.35 -30.70
CA HIS A 530 -12.64 13.51 -30.23
C HIS A 530 -13.67 13.08 -29.18
N PRO A 531 -13.72 13.73 -28.00
CA PRO A 531 -14.57 13.27 -26.88
C PRO A 531 -16.06 13.25 -27.23
N THR A 532 -16.55 14.23 -27.99
CA THR A 532 -17.98 14.29 -28.38
C THR A 532 -18.29 13.62 -29.72
N GLU A 533 -17.43 13.74 -30.73
CA GLU A 533 -17.72 13.28 -32.09
C GLU A 533 -17.46 11.78 -32.24
N ASP A 534 -16.35 11.27 -31.67
CA ASP A 534 -15.97 9.87 -31.80
C ASP A 534 -16.46 9.02 -30.62
N LEU A 535 -16.40 9.57 -29.40
CA LEU A 535 -16.70 8.84 -28.17
C LEU A 535 -18.11 9.12 -27.62
N ASN A 536 -18.84 10.08 -28.20
CA ASN A 536 -20.20 10.48 -27.79
C ASN A 536 -20.33 10.80 -26.28
N LEU A 537 -19.28 11.40 -25.69
CA LEU A 537 -19.28 11.76 -24.28
C LEU A 537 -20.05 13.06 -24.03
N LYS A 538 -20.76 13.11 -22.91
CA LYS A 538 -21.46 14.31 -22.45
C LYS A 538 -20.49 15.25 -21.72
N GLU A 539 -20.43 16.49 -22.19
CA GLU A 539 -19.66 17.56 -21.57
C GLU A 539 -20.32 18.05 -20.27
N ILE A 540 -19.54 18.17 -19.19
CA ILE A 540 -19.93 18.83 -17.95
C ILE A 540 -18.99 20.03 -17.71
N LYS A 541 -19.57 21.21 -17.51
CA LYS A 541 -18.86 22.48 -17.27
C LYS A 541 -19.24 23.11 -15.95
N ALA A 542 -18.36 23.96 -15.46
CA ALA A 542 -18.69 24.87 -14.37
C ALA A 542 -19.74 25.91 -14.81
N ASP A 543 -20.73 26.19 -13.95
CA ASP A 543 -21.65 27.33 -14.06
C ASP A 543 -21.09 28.45 -13.17
N GLU A 544 -20.54 29.50 -13.80
CA GLU A 544 -19.93 30.63 -13.09
C GLU A 544 -20.90 31.34 -12.16
N ASP A 545 -22.19 31.42 -12.51
CA ASP A 545 -23.20 32.07 -11.65
C ASP A 545 -23.43 31.26 -10.38
N VAL A 546 -23.39 29.93 -10.48
CA VAL A 546 -23.49 29.01 -9.33
C VAL A 546 -22.27 29.19 -8.43
N ILE A 547 -21.06 29.22 -8.99
CA ILE A 547 -19.83 29.36 -8.22
C ILE A 547 -19.71 30.75 -7.60
N GLN A 548 -20.07 31.83 -8.31
CA GLN A 548 -20.06 33.18 -7.74
C GLN A 548 -21.04 33.31 -6.57
N ARG A 549 -22.21 32.66 -6.67
CA ARG A 549 -23.27 32.73 -5.65
C ARG A 549 -23.02 31.83 -4.45
N CYS A 550 -22.53 30.61 -4.68
CA CYS A 550 -22.41 29.58 -3.66
C CYS A 550 -20.96 29.35 -3.20
N GLY A 551 -19.99 29.82 -3.97
CA GLY A 551 -18.56 29.60 -3.79
C GLY A 551 -18.05 28.26 -4.32
N TYR A 552 -18.93 27.35 -4.75
CA TYR A 552 -18.61 26.03 -5.27
C TYR A 552 -19.76 25.47 -6.12
N GLN A 553 -19.48 24.44 -6.91
CA GLN A 553 -20.47 23.62 -7.60
C GLN A 553 -20.06 22.15 -7.54
N LEU A 554 -20.92 21.32 -6.99
CA LEU A 554 -20.73 19.89 -6.77
C LEU A 554 -21.65 19.10 -7.69
N TYR A 555 -21.06 18.17 -8.41
CA TYR A 555 -21.74 17.14 -9.17
C TYR A 555 -21.61 15.81 -8.43
N ALA A 556 -22.73 15.28 -7.98
CA ALA A 556 -22.84 13.96 -7.34
C ALA A 556 -23.26 12.94 -8.39
N ILE A 557 -22.47 11.89 -8.59
CA ILE A 557 -22.67 10.89 -9.65
C ILE A 557 -23.33 9.65 -9.05
N TYR A 558 -24.39 9.16 -9.70
CA TYR A 558 -25.17 8.01 -9.28
C TYR A 558 -25.38 7.05 -10.44
N ASP A 559 -25.45 5.75 -10.14
CA ASP A 559 -25.89 4.75 -11.11
C ASP A 559 -27.40 4.85 -11.33
N VAL A 560 -27.85 4.81 -12.58
CA VAL A 560 -29.26 4.65 -12.95
C VAL A 560 -29.81 3.32 -12.43
N ALA A 561 -29.01 2.24 -12.45
CA ALA A 561 -29.42 0.91 -12.01
C ALA A 561 -29.71 0.83 -10.50
N ASP A 562 -29.02 1.65 -9.70
CA ASP A 562 -29.13 1.68 -8.24
C ASP A 562 -29.84 2.95 -7.71
N HIS A 563 -30.74 3.53 -8.52
CA HIS A 563 -31.46 4.76 -8.19
C HIS A 563 -32.14 4.73 -6.80
N ASP A 564 -32.63 3.57 -6.36
CA ASP A 564 -33.30 3.42 -5.06
C ASP A 564 -32.34 3.42 -3.87
N LYS A 565 -31.10 2.97 -4.07
CA LYS A 565 -30.06 2.97 -3.02
C LYS A 565 -29.49 4.36 -2.78
N ARG A 566 -29.49 5.21 -3.83
CA ARG A 566 -28.87 6.55 -3.83
C ARG A 566 -27.45 6.54 -3.26
N GLN A 567 -26.70 5.47 -3.54
CA GLN A 567 -25.29 5.41 -3.22
C GLN A 567 -24.54 6.22 -4.26
N MET A 568 -23.81 7.23 -3.82
CA MET A 568 -23.00 8.06 -4.72
C MET A 568 -21.83 7.21 -5.20
N LEU A 569 -21.68 7.09 -6.51
CA LEU A 569 -20.54 6.40 -7.15
C LEU A 569 -19.28 7.23 -6.98
N ASP A 570 -19.38 8.50 -7.37
CA ASP A 570 -18.27 9.45 -7.43
C ASP A 570 -18.78 10.89 -7.28
N PHE A 571 -17.85 11.84 -7.15
CA PHE A 571 -18.16 13.25 -7.19
C PHE A 571 -17.16 14.05 -7.99
N TYR A 572 -17.59 15.22 -8.46
CA TYR A 572 -16.71 16.24 -9.00
C TYR A 572 -17.11 17.59 -8.42
N VAL A 573 -16.17 18.32 -7.84
CA VAL A 573 -16.45 19.65 -7.28
C VAL A 573 -15.56 20.72 -7.90
N TYR A 574 -16.21 21.76 -8.43
CA TYR A 574 -15.58 23.03 -8.77
C TYR A 574 -15.55 23.96 -7.56
N GLY A 575 -14.45 24.70 -7.38
CA GLY A 575 -14.31 25.64 -6.27
C GLY A 575 -14.19 24.94 -4.92
N ALA A 576 -13.50 23.80 -4.88
CA ALA A 576 -13.36 22.99 -3.67
C ALA A 576 -12.57 23.71 -2.56
N PHE A 577 -11.69 24.63 -2.96
CA PHE A 577 -10.72 25.29 -2.08
C PHE A 577 -10.86 26.81 -2.17
N SER A 578 -10.54 27.51 -1.08
CA SER A 578 -10.38 28.97 -1.11
C SER A 578 -9.13 29.37 -1.88
N GLU A 579 -9.08 30.59 -2.42
CA GLU A 579 -7.87 31.12 -3.09
C GLU A 579 -6.62 31.06 -2.20
N ASP A 580 -6.76 31.35 -0.90
CA ASP A 580 -5.64 31.23 0.07
C ASP A 580 -5.16 29.78 0.21
N THR A 581 -6.05 28.80 0.10
CA THR A 581 -5.68 27.38 0.16
C THR A 581 -5.02 26.94 -1.14
N LEU A 582 -5.57 27.35 -2.28
CA LEU A 582 -4.95 27.09 -3.59
C LEU A 582 -3.57 27.71 -3.70
N LYS A 583 -3.40 28.94 -3.25
CA LYS A 583 -2.08 29.61 -3.24
C LYS A 583 -1.08 28.82 -2.40
N ARG A 584 -1.49 28.35 -1.21
CA ARG A 584 -0.63 27.50 -0.37
C ARG A 584 -0.28 26.18 -1.04
N PHE A 585 -1.24 25.48 -1.64
CA PHE A 585 -0.98 24.26 -2.42
C PHE A 585 0.03 24.51 -3.56
N MET A 586 -0.11 25.62 -4.28
CA MET A 586 0.84 26.00 -5.32
C MET A 586 2.24 26.30 -4.75
N GLU A 587 2.34 27.01 -3.62
CA GLU A 587 3.62 27.28 -2.95
C GLU A 587 4.28 25.99 -2.43
N HIS A 588 3.50 25.06 -1.90
CA HIS A 588 3.95 23.73 -1.45
C HIS A 588 4.53 22.96 -2.64
N ASN A 589 3.79 22.92 -3.74
CA ASN A 589 4.21 22.29 -4.98
C ASN A 589 5.51 22.89 -5.54
N ASP A 590 5.64 24.22 -5.59
CA ASP A 590 6.86 24.88 -6.07
C ASP A 590 8.09 24.53 -5.23
N ARG A 591 7.92 24.35 -3.91
CA ARG A 591 9.01 23.89 -3.03
C ARG A 591 9.40 22.45 -3.34
N ILE A 592 8.42 21.57 -3.51
CA ILE A 592 8.64 20.16 -3.84
C ILE A 592 9.38 20.01 -5.17
N ARG A 593 8.99 20.76 -6.20
CA ARG A 593 9.69 20.75 -7.51
C ARG A 593 11.15 21.16 -7.37
N LYS A 594 11.46 22.13 -6.51
CA LYS A 594 12.84 22.57 -6.23
C LYS A 594 13.68 21.50 -5.53
N LEU A 595 13.07 20.53 -4.86
CA LEU A 595 13.75 19.36 -4.29
C LEU A 595 14.11 18.29 -5.33
N LYS A 596 13.86 18.54 -6.61
CA LYS A 596 14.16 17.61 -7.72
C LYS A 596 13.51 16.23 -7.53
N MET A 597 12.29 16.20 -6.99
CA MET A 597 11.48 14.98 -7.01
C MET A 597 11.35 14.51 -8.45
N LYS A 598 11.61 13.22 -8.69
CA LYS A 598 11.52 12.64 -10.03
C LYS A 598 10.05 12.59 -10.45
N PRO A 599 9.70 13.02 -11.68
CA PRO A 599 8.37 12.80 -12.20
C PRO A 599 8.09 11.30 -12.35
N LEU A 600 6.82 10.93 -12.29
CA LEU A 600 6.36 9.59 -12.62
C LEU A 600 6.49 9.36 -14.12
N HIS A 601 7.20 8.30 -14.49
CA HIS A 601 7.21 7.76 -15.85
C HIS A 601 6.25 6.57 -15.93
N ARG A 602 5.09 6.72 -16.59
CA ARG A 602 4.05 5.68 -16.65
C ARG A 602 4.29 4.60 -17.73
N GLY A 603 5.54 4.25 -18.00
CA GLY A 603 5.91 3.19 -18.95
C GLY A 603 5.57 3.50 -20.41
N SER A 604 5.80 2.54 -21.31
CA SER A 604 5.67 2.74 -22.76
C SER A 604 4.22 2.87 -23.24
N GLN A 605 3.25 2.38 -22.45
CA GLN A 605 1.82 2.51 -22.75
C GLN A 605 1.34 3.96 -22.68
N PHE A 606 1.94 4.76 -21.80
CA PHE A 606 1.64 6.18 -21.69
C PHE A 606 2.50 7.00 -22.64
N ALA A 607 3.71 6.54 -22.93
CA ALA A 607 4.72 7.32 -23.66
C ALA A 607 4.26 7.92 -25.00
N GLU A 608 3.30 7.29 -25.69
CA GLU A 608 2.82 7.76 -26.98
C GLU A 608 2.05 9.08 -26.89
N TYR A 609 1.09 9.15 -25.96
CA TYR A 609 0.20 10.29 -25.76
C TYR A 609 0.47 11.07 -24.48
N SER A 610 1.38 10.60 -23.63
CA SER A 610 1.77 11.31 -22.42
C SER A 610 2.60 12.52 -22.77
N GLN A 611 2.11 13.67 -22.35
CA GLN A 611 2.81 14.94 -22.37
C GLN A 611 3.00 15.42 -20.93
N GLY A 612 3.93 16.35 -20.74
CA GLY A 612 4.18 16.97 -19.45
C GLY A 612 4.76 16.02 -18.39
N GLU A 613 4.59 16.42 -17.14
CA GLU A 613 5.18 15.78 -15.96
C GLU A 613 4.11 15.59 -14.90
N MET A 614 4.07 14.39 -14.30
CA MET A 614 3.21 14.07 -13.16
C MET A 614 4.11 13.79 -11.96
N PHE A 615 3.97 14.55 -10.89
CA PHE A 615 4.72 14.35 -9.66
C PHE A 615 3.79 13.74 -8.62
N ALA A 616 4.06 12.51 -8.20
CA ALA A 616 3.32 11.91 -7.12
C ALA A 616 3.87 12.34 -5.76
N HIS A 617 2.98 12.44 -4.79
CA HIS A 617 3.33 12.70 -3.41
C HIS A 617 2.39 11.95 -2.47
N GLY A 618 2.91 11.61 -1.30
CA GLY A 618 2.26 10.69 -0.37
C GLY A 618 3.05 9.41 -0.18
N ALA A 619 2.37 8.42 0.37
CA ALA A 619 2.88 7.06 0.41
C ALA A 619 2.86 6.53 -1.03
N ARG A 620 4.00 6.13 -1.57
CA ARG A 620 4.10 5.60 -2.93
C ARG A 620 3.21 4.38 -3.08
N SER A 621 2.43 4.30 -4.16
CA SER A 621 1.67 3.08 -4.48
C SER A 621 2.62 1.87 -4.56
N PRO A 622 2.27 0.71 -3.98
CA PRO A 622 3.11 -0.48 -4.03
C PRO A 622 3.37 -0.83 -5.49
N MET A 623 4.65 -0.80 -5.86
CA MET A 623 5.04 -1.03 -7.25
C MET A 623 5.09 -2.52 -7.51
N GLY A 624 4.00 -3.04 -8.10
CA GLY A 624 3.89 -4.44 -8.46
C GLY A 624 2.79 -5.18 -7.71
N GLY A 625 2.09 -4.53 -6.77
CA GLY A 625 0.90 -5.08 -6.11
C GLY A 625 1.13 -6.41 -5.39
N ARG A 626 2.38 -6.82 -5.16
CA ARG A 626 2.68 -8.07 -4.46
C ARG A 626 2.53 -7.81 -2.96
N ALA A 627 1.93 -8.76 -2.26
CA ALA A 627 1.86 -8.67 -0.82
C ALA A 627 3.28 -8.59 -0.21
N GLY A 628 3.48 -7.65 0.71
CA GLY A 628 4.80 -7.27 1.24
C GLY A 628 5.50 -6.11 0.50
N ASP A 629 4.99 -5.66 -0.66
CA ASP A 629 5.34 -4.34 -1.19
C ASP A 629 4.68 -3.30 -0.31
N SER A 630 5.51 -2.48 0.32
CA SER A 630 5.04 -1.45 1.24
C SER A 630 5.08 -0.10 0.57
N TYR A 631 4.19 0.78 1.03
CA TYR A 631 4.17 2.15 0.58
C TYR A 631 5.39 2.85 1.17
N VAL A 632 6.29 3.34 0.33
CA VAL A 632 7.50 4.09 0.74
C VAL A 632 7.45 5.52 0.25
N PHE A 633 8.26 6.42 0.76
CA PHE A 633 8.31 7.79 0.21
C PHE A 633 9.04 7.83 -1.13
N TYR A 634 8.62 8.74 -2.03
CA TYR A 634 9.30 8.95 -3.31
C TYR A 634 10.75 9.45 -3.12
N ASP A 635 11.57 9.23 -4.14
CA ASP A 635 12.92 9.78 -4.19
C ASP A 635 12.87 11.31 -4.14
N GLY A 636 13.76 11.91 -3.35
CA GLY A 636 13.72 13.35 -2.98
C GLY A 636 12.89 13.71 -1.74
N MET A 637 12.07 12.80 -1.20
CA MET A 637 11.27 13.03 0.03
C MET A 637 11.98 12.49 1.29
N GLU A 638 13.26 12.82 1.47
CA GLU A 638 14.09 12.14 2.49
C GLU A 638 13.89 12.68 3.91
N GLY A 639 13.37 13.90 4.07
CA GLY A 639 13.28 14.59 5.36
C GLY A 639 14.63 14.90 6.04
N LYS A 640 15.78 14.60 5.41
CA LYS A 640 17.12 14.80 6.00
C LYS A 640 17.54 16.26 6.07
N THR A 641 17.07 17.08 5.13
CA THR A 641 17.30 18.52 5.11
C THR A 641 16.09 19.25 5.70
N LYS A 642 16.29 20.49 6.14
CA LYS A 642 15.17 21.32 6.61
C LYS A 642 14.12 21.47 5.52
N GLU A 643 14.54 21.70 4.28
CA GLU A 643 13.67 21.90 3.13
C GLU A 643 12.88 20.63 2.79
N GLY A 644 13.54 19.46 2.85
CA GLY A 644 12.89 18.16 2.68
C GLY A 644 11.86 17.90 3.77
N LEU A 645 12.20 18.22 5.01
CA LEU A 645 11.30 18.08 6.16
C LEU A 645 10.09 19.01 6.08
N GLU A 646 10.29 20.28 5.75
CA GLU A 646 9.22 21.25 5.52
C GLU A 646 8.27 20.75 4.41
N SER A 647 8.83 20.20 3.34
CA SER A 647 8.03 19.65 2.23
C SER A 647 7.22 18.43 2.63
N LEU A 648 7.72 17.56 3.52
CA LEU A 648 6.91 16.47 4.09
C LEU A 648 5.70 17.01 4.88
N PHE A 649 5.87 18.08 5.64
CA PHE A 649 4.78 18.70 6.39
C PHE A 649 3.81 19.50 5.50
N ASP A 650 4.30 20.13 4.44
CA ASP A 650 3.47 20.76 3.42
C ASP A 650 2.50 19.75 2.80
N LEU A 651 3.02 18.58 2.45
CA LEU A 651 2.23 17.49 1.89
C LEU A 651 1.25 16.87 2.88
N ALA A 652 1.65 16.72 4.14
CA ALA A 652 0.75 16.30 5.20
C ALA A 652 -0.42 17.30 5.40
N GLU A 653 -0.15 18.59 5.26
CA GLU A 653 -1.18 19.63 5.28
C GLU A 653 -2.13 19.53 4.07
N ASP A 654 -1.58 19.31 2.88
CA ASP A 654 -2.38 19.15 1.65
C ASP A 654 -3.28 17.93 1.73
N SER A 655 -2.71 16.77 2.06
CA SER A 655 -3.43 15.50 2.27
C SER A 655 -4.57 15.65 3.29
N MET A 656 -4.30 16.26 4.44
CA MET A 656 -5.31 16.50 5.46
C MET A 656 -6.43 17.43 4.97
N THR A 657 -6.08 18.42 4.17
CA THR A 657 -7.04 19.39 3.60
C THR A 657 -7.94 18.71 2.57
N LEU A 658 -7.38 17.89 1.67
CA LEU A 658 -8.13 17.09 0.69
C LEU A 658 -9.08 16.12 1.39
N MET A 659 -8.58 15.34 2.36
CA MET A 659 -9.38 14.34 3.08
C MET A 659 -10.52 14.95 3.89
N GLU A 660 -10.33 16.14 4.45
CA GLU A 660 -11.40 16.82 5.16
C GLU A 660 -12.49 17.31 4.20
N VAL A 661 -12.13 17.79 3.00
CA VAL A 661 -13.12 18.11 1.96
C VAL A 661 -13.90 16.85 1.56
N THR A 662 -13.21 15.74 1.28
CA THR A 662 -13.85 14.46 0.96
C THR A 662 -14.75 13.97 2.09
N ARG A 663 -14.31 14.05 3.35
CA ARG A 663 -15.13 13.67 4.52
C ARG A 663 -16.45 14.45 4.60
N VAL A 664 -16.42 15.72 4.19
CA VAL A 664 -17.62 16.57 4.15
C VAL A 664 -18.49 16.25 2.95
N LEU A 665 -17.92 15.90 1.80
CA LEU A 665 -18.65 15.64 0.55
C LEU A 665 -19.23 14.22 0.47
N ASN A 666 -18.40 13.21 0.71
CA ASN A 666 -18.74 11.80 0.65
C ASN A 666 -18.00 11.04 1.76
N PHE A 667 -18.72 10.75 2.84
CA PHE A 667 -18.15 10.08 4.01
C PHE A 667 -17.74 8.63 3.73
N ASP A 668 -18.45 7.95 2.83
CA ASP A 668 -18.18 6.55 2.51
C ASP A 668 -16.86 6.43 1.74
N ILE A 669 -16.64 7.25 0.69
CA ILE A 669 -15.34 7.33 -0.01
C ILE A 669 -14.22 7.72 0.97
N PHE A 670 -14.46 8.70 1.86
CA PHE A 670 -13.47 9.05 2.88
C PHE A 670 -13.11 7.88 3.79
N LYS A 671 -14.11 7.09 4.20
CA LYS A 671 -13.93 5.92 5.06
C LYS A 671 -13.14 4.85 4.31
N ASP A 672 -13.48 4.58 3.06
CA ASP A 672 -12.82 3.58 2.21
C ASP A 672 -11.35 3.94 2.00
N ILE A 673 -11.04 5.20 1.66
CA ILE A 673 -9.65 5.69 1.55
C ILE A 673 -8.92 5.52 2.87
N LYS A 674 -9.55 5.92 3.99
CA LYS A 674 -8.93 5.84 5.31
C LYS A 674 -8.64 4.39 5.72
N GLU A 675 -9.52 3.45 5.37
CA GLU A 675 -9.37 2.02 5.65
C GLU A 675 -8.27 1.41 4.80
N ALA A 676 -8.25 1.67 3.49
CA ALA A 676 -7.19 1.25 2.58
C ALA A 676 -5.81 1.79 3.00
N ALA A 677 -5.77 3.00 3.56
CA ALA A 677 -4.54 3.64 4.02
C ALA A 677 -4.01 3.12 5.38
N GLN A 678 -4.72 2.22 6.09
CA GLN A 678 -4.28 1.76 7.41
C GLN A 678 -2.96 0.98 7.35
N ASP A 679 -2.77 0.21 6.28
CA ASP A 679 -1.60 -0.64 6.08
C ASP A 679 -0.46 0.06 5.31
N CYS A 680 -0.63 1.35 5.00
CA CYS A 680 0.31 2.18 4.26
C CYS A 680 1.18 3.04 5.19
N ASP A 681 2.39 3.43 4.74
CA ASP A 681 3.10 4.55 5.37
C ASP A 681 2.20 5.80 5.32
N ARG A 682 2.10 6.53 6.42
CA ARG A 682 1.19 7.68 6.48
C ARG A 682 1.90 8.96 6.01
N LEU A 683 1.20 9.75 5.21
CA LEU A 683 1.57 11.14 4.93
C LEU A 683 0.77 12.06 5.87
N GLY A 684 1.35 12.33 7.04
CA GLY A 684 0.68 13.08 8.08
C GLY A 684 -0.28 12.21 8.90
N LEU A 685 -1.58 12.50 8.80
CA LEU A 685 -2.63 11.75 9.52
C LEU A 685 -3.14 10.54 8.74
N GLN A 686 -3.05 10.57 7.41
CA GLN A 686 -3.68 9.62 6.49
C GLN A 686 -2.73 9.34 5.32
N GLY A 687 -2.83 8.15 4.72
CA GLY A 687 -2.15 7.84 3.46
C GLY A 687 -3.04 8.28 2.30
N VAL A 688 -2.71 9.39 1.65
CA VAL A 688 -3.31 9.76 0.37
C VAL A 688 -2.20 9.86 -0.65
N THR A 689 -2.36 9.15 -1.75
CA THR A 689 -1.57 9.39 -2.95
C THR A 689 -2.24 10.52 -3.70
N ALA A 690 -1.56 11.65 -3.79
CA ALA A 690 -2.00 12.77 -4.59
C ALA A 690 -0.95 13.08 -5.65
N TYR A 691 -1.40 13.73 -6.71
CA TYR A 691 -0.59 13.94 -7.89
C TYR A 691 -0.66 15.40 -8.30
N HIS A 692 0.51 15.97 -8.58
CA HIS A 692 0.63 17.24 -9.22
C HIS A 692 0.94 17.05 -10.70
N CYS A 693 0.08 17.59 -11.55
CA CYS A 693 0.13 17.43 -13.00
C CYS A 693 0.55 18.74 -13.67
N TYR A 694 1.70 18.75 -14.35
CA TYR A 694 2.19 19.90 -15.14
C TYR A 694 2.19 19.56 -16.63
N ASN A 695 1.28 20.18 -17.40
CA ASN A 695 1.01 19.83 -18.80
C ASN A 695 0.75 18.32 -19.00
N TYR A 696 0.28 17.64 -17.94
CA TYR A 696 0.14 16.19 -17.95
C TYR A 696 -1.09 15.77 -18.74
N ALA A 697 -0.86 14.77 -19.58
CA ALA A 697 -1.85 14.13 -20.42
C ALA A 697 -1.77 12.61 -20.24
N SER A 698 -2.91 11.94 -20.20
CA SER A 698 -2.94 10.47 -20.21
C SER A 698 -3.86 9.96 -21.31
N PRO A 699 -3.51 8.82 -21.95
CA PRO A 699 -4.46 8.08 -22.76
C PRO A 699 -5.61 7.54 -21.90
N ILE A 700 -6.68 7.07 -22.54
CA ILE A 700 -7.74 6.32 -21.85
C ILE A 700 -7.11 5.05 -21.27
N HIS A 701 -7.31 4.82 -19.98
CA HIS A 701 -6.81 3.63 -19.30
C HIS A 701 -7.80 3.20 -18.23
N ARG A 702 -7.63 1.97 -17.74
CA ARG A 702 -8.32 1.48 -16.56
C ARG A 702 -7.32 1.42 -15.42
N ASP A 703 -7.65 2.08 -14.33
CA ASP A 703 -6.92 1.92 -13.09
C ASP A 703 -7.46 0.68 -12.36
N CYS A 704 -6.57 -0.27 -12.09
CA CYS A 704 -6.87 -1.44 -11.24
C CYS A 704 -6.46 -1.16 -9.79
N ASP A 705 -6.68 0.07 -9.33
CA ASP A 705 -6.31 0.49 -7.99
C ASP A 705 -7.12 -0.31 -6.96
N THR A 706 -6.47 -0.67 -5.85
CA THR A 706 -7.09 -1.43 -4.76
C THR A 706 -8.11 -0.61 -3.98
N SER A 707 -8.08 0.71 -4.11
CA SER A 707 -8.97 1.67 -3.44
C SER A 707 -9.11 2.94 -4.27
N THR A 708 -10.19 3.69 -4.05
CA THR A 708 -10.39 5.01 -4.66
C THR A 708 -9.26 5.97 -4.33
N GLY A 709 -8.82 6.77 -5.31
CA GLY A 709 -7.87 7.87 -5.14
C GLY A 709 -8.58 9.22 -5.05
N LEU A 710 -7.87 10.26 -4.59
CA LEU A 710 -8.35 11.65 -4.66
C LEU A 710 -7.42 12.46 -5.55
N CYS A 711 -7.99 13.21 -6.48
CA CYS A 711 -7.24 14.03 -7.40
C CYS A 711 -7.72 15.48 -7.33
N ALA A 712 -6.76 16.41 -7.32
CA ALA A 712 -7.05 17.84 -7.22
C ALA A 712 -6.29 18.60 -8.30
N GLN A 713 -6.97 19.54 -8.95
CA GLN A 713 -6.38 20.40 -9.98
C GLN A 713 -5.96 21.74 -9.38
N PHE A 714 -4.70 21.88 -8.95
CA PHE A 714 -4.21 23.12 -8.33
C PHE A 714 -3.93 24.25 -9.35
N GLN A 715 -3.53 23.88 -10.56
CA GLN A 715 -3.27 24.80 -11.67
C GLN A 715 -3.59 24.10 -12.98
N LEU A 716 -4.36 24.74 -13.87
CA LEU A 716 -4.52 24.27 -15.24
C LEU A 716 -3.37 24.86 -16.06
N ALA A 717 -2.43 24.02 -16.49
CA ALA A 717 -1.29 24.44 -17.32
C ALA A 717 -1.45 24.08 -18.80
N ALA A 718 -2.39 23.18 -19.14
CA ALA A 718 -2.81 22.98 -20.53
C ALA A 718 -3.38 24.29 -21.07
N GLU A 719 -3.02 24.65 -22.31
CA GLU A 719 -3.52 25.86 -22.93
C GLU A 719 -5.06 25.83 -22.93
N GLU A 720 -5.69 26.75 -22.21
CA GLU A 720 -7.14 26.76 -21.93
C GLU A 720 -7.99 26.66 -23.22
N HIS A 721 -7.44 27.16 -24.33
CA HIS A 721 -8.05 27.09 -25.65
C HIS A 721 -7.91 25.73 -26.35
N MET A 722 -6.90 24.93 -26.00
CA MET A 722 -6.68 23.63 -26.62
C MET A 722 -7.52 22.51 -26.00
N ARG A 723 -8.02 22.70 -24.76
CA ARG A 723 -8.86 21.73 -24.03
C ARG A 723 -8.33 20.29 -24.06
N GLU A 724 -7.02 20.16 -24.22
CA GLU A 724 -6.35 18.88 -24.29
C GLU A 724 -6.54 18.17 -22.95
N PHE A 725 -7.02 16.91 -23.00
CA PHE A 725 -7.15 16.01 -21.86
C PHE A 725 -8.17 16.43 -20.80
N SER A 726 -9.41 16.69 -21.22
CA SER A 726 -10.53 16.70 -20.27
C SER A 726 -10.54 15.41 -19.44
N PHE A 727 -10.82 15.51 -18.13
CA PHE A 727 -10.95 14.32 -17.29
C PHE A 727 -12.15 13.51 -17.77
N ILE A 728 -11.87 12.33 -18.31
CA ILE A 728 -12.86 11.47 -18.96
C ILE A 728 -13.22 10.33 -18.04
N TYR A 729 -14.50 10.29 -17.67
CA TYR A 729 -15.10 9.12 -17.07
C TYR A 729 -15.74 8.31 -18.18
N MET A 730 -14.90 7.54 -18.88
CA MET A 730 -15.33 6.78 -20.06
C MET A 730 -16.46 5.83 -19.71
N ASP A 731 -16.36 5.17 -18.55
CA ASP A 731 -17.37 4.22 -18.09
C ASP A 731 -18.71 4.88 -17.75
N TYR A 732 -18.72 6.19 -17.53
CA TYR A 732 -19.92 6.97 -17.21
C TYR A 732 -20.48 7.72 -18.42
N GLY A 733 -19.76 7.69 -19.56
CA GLY A 733 -20.14 8.43 -20.76
C GLY A 733 -20.07 9.95 -20.61
N ILE A 734 -19.27 10.47 -19.67
CA ILE A 734 -19.16 11.91 -19.38
C ILE A 734 -17.70 12.36 -19.31
N TYR A 735 -17.48 13.66 -19.49
CA TYR A 735 -16.20 14.31 -19.16
C TYR A 735 -16.42 15.66 -18.49
N PHE A 736 -15.51 16.02 -17.59
CA PHE A 736 -15.52 17.31 -16.91
C PHE A 736 -14.50 18.24 -17.55
N VAL A 737 -14.92 19.46 -17.86
CA VAL A 737 -14.00 20.51 -18.29
C VAL A 737 -13.14 20.92 -17.09
N PRO A 738 -11.81 20.76 -17.14
CA PRO A 738 -10.94 21.05 -16.01
C PRO A 738 -11.02 22.53 -15.61
N ARG A 739 -10.95 22.79 -14.31
CA ARG A 739 -10.84 24.14 -13.76
C ARG A 739 -9.86 24.13 -12.59
N ARG A 740 -9.15 25.23 -12.40
CA ARG A 740 -8.36 25.46 -11.19
C ARG A 740 -9.24 25.33 -9.94
N GLY A 741 -8.74 24.59 -8.96
CA GLY A 741 -9.40 24.34 -7.69
C GLY A 741 -10.51 23.30 -7.74
N SER A 742 -10.53 22.45 -8.76
CA SER A 742 -11.39 21.26 -8.78
C SER A 742 -10.82 20.12 -7.94
N LEU A 743 -11.71 19.28 -7.40
CA LEU A 743 -11.40 18.02 -6.72
C LEU A 743 -12.38 16.94 -7.22
N TRP A 744 -11.87 15.72 -7.41
CA TRP A 744 -12.65 14.54 -7.73
C TRP A 744 -12.06 13.29 -7.07
#